data_AF-A0A3D0HKT8-F1
#
_entry.id   AF-A0A3D0HKT8-F1
#
_cell.length_a   1.000
_cell.length_b   1.000
_cell.length_c   1.000
_cell.angle_alpha   90.00
_cell.angle_beta   90.00
_cell.angle_gamma   90.00
#
_symmetry.space_group_name_H-M   'P 1'
#
loop_
_entity.id
_entity.type
_entity.pdbx_description
1 polymer ?
#
loop_
_entity_poly.entity_id
_entity_poly.type
_entity_poly.pdbx_seq_one_letter_code
_entity_poly.pdbx_strand_id
1 'polypeptide(L)'
;MIESMKKKGWKRKLAAWLIVSLCTGICPAPAASQAAETVAQTESADIEQGAQPEEDTDALPTEPPEGEEFIVDGYSWEGGTLEVELDSEYKDSQGFYYNLDGTTKTATLYKIDEDIFETDENEFTIRIPDKVRKAGRSYTVTMFSLHLWMHDDIGYRNTINLYIGKYITEVSLEQVFYKITSYVHKDNKKFISKKGSLFSRDQIYLYRFCDKELKGTTLTLPSKVEVISQLAFFAADIKEVVFNEKIRNLTRSVFQCSSVEVVEMKNIEVVGEGCFLYCMNLQEVKFDTENVTISSFAFARTKNLKNVYIPAGAEVSIAAFEESGVQNIIFGEETVFGETSSSMDSLFYGCTDLRNVILPEGVSAIQRFAFNGCDDLDKLYIPESVTDIEKEAFQGNTVNVYGQEGSAAETIQDENVNFISLKNHEHVYKKVTFFSFDTWAVTGDYCEECGKGENIEKISWIKGKSIELPEQAAVQPASHECPLKRNLDNEDTDEYGIVYTLDPLTMTAAVQSINTDQESSELHWYISIPETVESDGEVYRVTKLKRGCFQSTRHIVLPDTIETLEAYCFSSPNIYSGVGTEEMFIELGSNIKNIDDKTFSGAIGQVRVSYRNGVGGGNLICENGVVLSADRTKLYRHYTCQAGEYTIPASVKYITECAFAGNGEVTGLSQINIQKRKDLQIHQNAFNNCNAYINYMDVDDSDTVASPVPTTTAPTAASTASPSAAPTASPTQTPNVTVPPIILPTQKPSEAPTASPSTALPVSPATATPAVPDQQPQTPIVSSENERKESIKLTITGLCLSYNEKSVSITWKQCRNAEFYRIYRAEKKGKYRLIQVLTGMKTSYVDKKVNPAKRYYYKISAVGIEDGELREGAARSKSITIPGLERPTIKVKKGKADLVRYISVILKKYQGTHAQVYLSLTGRKFTKLKMSSGKIAKFRGRFRFQCKLENKVLWLKVRTYKMEKNGKTYSDFS
;
A
#
# COMPACT_ATOMS: atom_id res chain seq x y z
N MET A 1 53.22 -25.08 3.40
CA MET A 1 51.76 -24.87 3.54
C MET A 1 51.35 -24.65 5.00
N ILE A 2 51.52 -25.62 5.91
CA ILE A 2 51.09 -25.53 7.33
C ILE A 2 51.58 -24.25 8.05
N GLU A 3 52.81 -23.80 7.81
CA GLU A 3 53.33 -22.58 8.47
C GLU A 3 52.62 -21.28 8.03
N SER A 4 52.05 -21.25 6.82
CA SER A 4 51.21 -20.14 6.35
C SER A 4 49.89 -20.07 7.13
N MET A 5 49.39 -21.20 7.64
CA MET A 5 48.09 -21.29 8.30
C MET A 5 48.09 -20.85 9.78
N LYS A 6 49.24 -20.46 10.36
CA LYS A 6 49.39 -20.18 11.80
C LYS A 6 48.86 -18.81 12.29
N LYS A 7 48.25 -17.97 11.44
CA LYS A 7 48.06 -16.51 11.71
C LYS A 7 46.66 -15.95 12.04
N LYS A 8 45.55 -16.71 12.02
CA LYS A 8 44.22 -16.22 12.47
C LYS A 8 43.46 -17.27 13.29
N GLY A 9 42.75 -16.83 14.34
CA GLY A 9 42.16 -17.68 15.38
C GLY A 9 41.17 -18.74 14.88
N TRP A 10 40.19 -18.37 14.05
CA TRP A 10 39.12 -19.30 13.63
C TRP A 10 39.63 -20.52 12.86
N LYS A 11 40.81 -20.42 12.22
CA LYS A 11 41.42 -21.54 11.48
C LYS A 11 42.00 -22.61 12.41
N ARG A 12 42.10 -22.38 13.73
CA ARG A 12 42.34 -23.46 14.71
C ARG A 12 41.15 -24.42 14.81
N LYS A 13 39.91 -23.89 14.86
CA LYS A 13 38.69 -24.73 14.87
C LYS A 13 38.53 -25.49 13.56
N LEU A 14 38.75 -24.83 12.41
CA LEU A 14 38.72 -25.49 11.10
C LEU A 14 39.85 -26.54 10.94
N ALA A 15 41.05 -26.28 11.46
CA ALA A 15 42.15 -27.25 11.43
C ALA A 15 41.90 -28.44 12.36
N ALA A 16 41.34 -28.23 13.56
CA ALA A 16 40.94 -29.31 14.46
C ALA A 16 39.85 -30.18 13.81
N TRP A 17 38.83 -29.56 13.21
CA TRP A 17 37.78 -30.26 12.47
C TRP A 17 38.32 -31.04 11.27
N LEU A 18 39.23 -30.46 10.48
CA LEU A 18 39.90 -31.15 9.38
C LEU A 18 40.79 -32.32 9.87
N ILE A 19 41.50 -32.17 10.99
CA ILE A 19 42.31 -33.26 11.56
C ILE A 19 41.41 -34.40 12.05
N VAL A 20 40.29 -34.10 12.72
CA VAL A 20 39.30 -35.12 13.12
C VAL A 20 38.72 -35.82 11.89
N SER A 21 38.21 -35.08 10.92
CA SER A 21 37.59 -35.63 9.69
C SER A 21 38.56 -36.38 8.77
N LEU A 22 39.86 -36.07 8.80
CA LEU A 22 40.89 -36.81 8.06
C LEU A 22 41.42 -38.04 8.83
N CYS A 23 41.24 -38.11 10.15
CA CYS A 23 41.62 -39.27 10.95
C CYS A 23 40.50 -40.31 11.11
N THR A 24 39.22 -39.93 10.91
CA THR A 24 38.06 -40.85 10.87
C THR A 24 38.10 -41.78 9.66
N GLY A 25 38.93 -42.83 9.75
CA GLY A 25 38.98 -43.92 8.78
C GLY A 25 40.24 -44.80 8.84
N ILE A 26 41.36 -44.31 9.41
CA ILE A 26 42.69 -44.94 9.25
C ILE A 26 43.41 -45.25 10.59
N CYS A 27 42.93 -44.78 11.75
CA CYS A 27 43.57 -45.05 13.05
C CYS A 27 42.62 -45.58 14.13
N PRO A 28 43.09 -46.46 15.04
CA PRO A 28 42.29 -46.99 16.15
C PRO A 28 42.04 -45.94 17.24
N ALA A 29 40.87 -46.05 17.88
CA ALA A 29 40.30 -45.03 18.78
C ALA A 29 41.19 -44.45 19.90
N PRO A 30 42.10 -45.20 20.58
CA PRO A 30 42.84 -44.66 21.73
C PRO A 30 43.67 -43.39 21.43
N ALA A 31 44.24 -43.29 20.21
CA ALA A 31 45.03 -42.13 19.82
C ALA A 31 44.19 -40.86 19.60
N ALA A 32 42.95 -41.01 19.12
CA ALA A 32 42.03 -39.89 18.95
C ALA A 32 41.56 -39.33 20.30
N SER A 33 41.37 -40.20 21.31
CA SER A 33 40.98 -39.79 22.67
C SER A 33 42.03 -38.87 23.29
N GLN A 34 43.31 -39.26 23.28
CA GLN A 34 44.39 -38.45 23.86
C GLN A 34 44.57 -37.10 23.14
N ALA A 35 44.35 -37.06 21.81
CA ALA A 35 44.37 -35.81 21.06
C ALA A 35 43.24 -34.85 21.48
N ALA A 36 42.03 -35.37 21.72
CA ALA A 36 40.90 -34.58 22.20
C ALA A 36 41.09 -34.07 23.64
N GLU A 37 41.55 -34.93 24.55
CA GLU A 37 41.84 -34.53 25.95
C GLU A 37 42.90 -33.41 26.02
N THR A 38 43.93 -33.47 25.17
CA THR A 38 44.99 -32.46 25.12
C THR A 38 44.46 -31.08 24.70
N VAL A 39 43.45 -31.02 23.82
CA VAL A 39 42.80 -29.76 23.41
C VAL A 39 41.87 -29.23 24.50
N ALA A 40 41.05 -30.11 25.11
CA ALA A 40 40.13 -29.72 26.18
C ALA A 40 40.86 -29.14 27.41
N GLN A 41 42.02 -29.69 27.77
CA GLN A 41 42.84 -29.17 28.88
C GLN A 41 43.41 -27.76 28.63
N THR A 42 43.54 -27.32 27.36
CA THR A 42 43.92 -25.94 27.05
C THR A 42 42.77 -24.94 27.09
N GLU A 43 41.52 -25.34 26.82
CA GLU A 43 40.37 -24.41 26.92
C GLU A 43 39.97 -24.13 28.39
N SER A 44 40.25 -25.04 29.31
CA SER A 44 39.91 -24.90 30.74
C SER A 44 40.83 -23.97 31.56
N ALA A 45 41.92 -23.45 30.99
CA ALA A 45 42.87 -22.58 31.70
C ALA A 45 42.57 -21.07 31.56
N ASP A 46 41.93 -20.65 30.46
CA ASP A 46 41.74 -19.23 30.11
C ASP A 46 40.38 -18.65 30.61
N ILE A 47 39.56 -19.45 31.31
CA ILE A 47 38.17 -19.10 31.67
C ILE A 47 38.03 -18.54 33.10
N GLU A 48 39.03 -18.68 33.99
CA GLU A 48 38.92 -18.30 35.41
C GLU A 48 39.15 -16.79 35.74
N GLN A 49 39.17 -15.89 34.75
CA GLN A 49 39.22 -14.43 34.98
C GLN A 49 38.21 -13.67 34.11
N GLY A 50 36.93 -13.65 34.51
CA GLY A 50 35.89 -12.90 33.77
C GLY A 50 34.49 -12.97 34.38
N ALA A 51 34.30 -12.61 35.65
CA ALA A 51 32.98 -12.66 36.30
C ALA A 51 32.75 -11.59 37.39
N GLN A 52 32.33 -10.39 37.00
CA GLN A 52 31.40 -9.52 37.76
C GLN A 52 30.58 -8.67 36.76
N PRO A 53 29.35 -8.23 37.11
CA PRO A 53 28.44 -7.55 36.17
C PRO A 53 28.50 -6.02 36.28
N GLU A 54 28.20 -5.31 35.19
CA GLU A 54 27.84 -3.89 35.16
C GLU A 54 26.55 -3.67 34.34
N GLU A 55 25.96 -2.47 34.45
CA GLU A 55 24.55 -2.18 34.16
C GLU A 55 24.30 -1.61 32.75
N ASP A 56 23.02 -1.62 32.31
CA ASP A 56 22.56 -0.97 31.07
C ASP A 56 22.96 0.52 30.99
N THR A 57 23.69 0.89 29.94
CA THR A 57 23.84 2.28 29.48
C THR A 57 23.84 2.36 27.95
N ASP A 58 23.36 3.47 27.40
CA ASP A 58 23.20 3.65 25.95
C ASP A 58 24.51 3.51 25.17
N ALA A 59 24.58 2.49 24.29
CA ALA A 59 25.72 2.29 23.39
C ALA A 59 25.79 3.37 22.30
N LEU A 60 26.61 4.39 22.55
CA LEU A 60 27.06 5.34 21.51
C LEU A 60 27.92 4.63 20.45
N PRO A 61 28.08 5.21 19.23
CA PRO A 61 28.86 4.60 18.16
C PRO A 61 30.33 4.35 18.54
N THR A 62 30.94 3.37 17.87
CA THR A 62 32.37 3.04 18.02
C THR A 62 33.29 4.23 17.72
N GLU A 63 34.37 4.35 18.49
CA GLU A 63 35.26 5.52 18.44
C GLU A 63 35.96 5.69 17.06
N PRO A 64 36.12 6.93 16.55
CA PRO A 64 36.83 7.20 15.31
C PRO A 64 38.36 7.07 15.49
N PRO A 65 39.11 6.76 14.40
CA PRO A 65 40.57 6.62 14.47
C PRO A 65 41.28 7.95 14.78
N GLU A 66 41.90 8.00 15.97
CA GLU A 66 42.86 8.98 16.51
C GLU A 66 42.56 10.48 16.28
N GLY A 67 41.99 11.14 17.32
CA GLY A 67 42.18 12.59 17.50
C GLY A 67 41.01 13.38 18.11
N GLU A 68 40.63 13.08 19.37
CA GLU A 68 39.70 13.86 20.22
C GLU A 68 38.51 14.51 19.46
N GLU A 69 37.67 13.69 18.83
CA GLU A 69 36.45 14.18 18.16
C GLU A 69 35.24 14.15 19.08
N PHE A 70 34.80 15.33 19.53
CA PHE A 70 33.66 15.44 20.44
C PHE A 70 32.34 15.54 19.67
N ILE A 71 31.46 14.56 19.89
CA ILE A 71 30.07 14.60 19.42
C ILE A 71 29.27 15.55 20.33
N VAL A 72 28.77 16.65 19.77
CA VAL A 72 28.18 17.77 20.52
C VAL A 72 26.69 17.58 20.79
N ASP A 73 25.95 17.13 19.77
CA ASP A 73 24.49 17.01 19.75
C ASP A 73 24.07 15.64 19.15
N GLY A 74 24.80 14.56 19.48
CA GLY A 74 24.61 13.20 18.94
C GLY A 74 25.05 12.98 17.49
N TYR A 75 24.81 13.97 16.61
CA TYR A 75 25.03 13.87 15.16
C TYR A 75 25.76 15.08 14.55
N SER A 76 26.21 16.02 15.39
CA SER A 76 27.14 17.09 15.02
C SER A 76 28.46 16.89 15.73
N TRP A 77 29.58 16.96 15.00
CA TRP A 77 30.92 16.70 15.55
C TRP A 77 31.81 17.96 15.54
N GLU A 78 32.81 17.94 16.42
CA GLU A 78 33.94 18.86 16.48
C GLU A 78 35.25 18.07 16.45
N GLY A 79 36.22 18.54 15.67
CA GLY A 79 37.53 17.90 15.56
C GLY A 79 38.57 18.83 14.94
N GLY A 80 39.84 18.39 14.95
CA GLY A 80 40.92 19.07 14.25
C GLY A 80 40.81 18.95 12.72
N THR A 81 41.40 19.90 11.98
CA THR A 81 41.42 19.85 10.51
C THR A 81 42.28 18.69 10.02
N LEU A 82 41.64 17.66 9.43
CA LEU A 82 42.32 16.51 8.85
C LEU A 82 42.94 16.87 7.49
N GLU A 83 44.26 16.71 7.35
CA GLU A 83 45.00 16.83 6.09
C GLU A 83 45.83 15.57 5.84
N VAL A 84 45.55 14.86 4.73
CA VAL A 84 46.25 13.63 4.30
C VAL A 84 47.16 13.89 3.10
N GLU A 85 48.21 13.10 2.90
CA GLU A 85 49.07 13.17 1.70
C GLU A 85 48.59 12.15 0.64
N LEU A 86 48.66 12.53 -0.64
CA LEU A 86 48.26 11.67 -1.76
C LEU A 86 49.44 11.00 -2.46
N ASP A 87 49.28 9.71 -2.76
CA ASP A 87 50.22 8.89 -3.52
C ASP A 87 50.24 9.23 -5.03
N SER A 88 51.03 8.49 -5.83
CA SER A 88 51.14 8.69 -7.29
C SER A 88 49.82 8.58 -8.06
N GLU A 89 48.81 7.90 -7.52
CA GLU A 89 47.50 7.67 -8.15
C GLU A 89 46.43 8.66 -7.65
N TYR A 90 46.84 9.67 -6.86
CA TYR A 90 45.96 10.61 -6.16
C TYR A 90 45.07 9.95 -5.09
N LYS A 91 45.53 8.83 -4.54
CA LYS A 91 44.90 8.10 -3.43
C LYS A 91 45.52 8.48 -2.09
N ASP A 92 44.72 8.53 -1.02
CA ASP A 92 45.23 8.69 0.36
C ASP A 92 45.47 7.34 1.06
N SER A 93 45.97 7.40 2.30
CA SER A 93 46.24 6.22 3.12
C SER A 93 44.99 5.47 3.61
N GLN A 94 43.78 5.96 3.33
CA GLN A 94 42.51 5.28 3.57
C GLN A 94 41.89 4.71 2.29
N GLY A 95 42.57 4.78 1.14
CA GLY A 95 42.07 4.24 -0.13
C GLY A 95 41.09 5.18 -0.85
N PHE A 96 41.03 6.46 -0.46
CA PHE A 96 40.12 7.44 -1.08
C PHE A 96 40.84 8.18 -2.23
N TYR A 97 40.18 8.32 -3.39
CA TYR A 97 40.74 8.92 -4.61
C TYR A 97 40.21 10.33 -4.87
N TYR A 98 41.10 11.27 -5.22
CA TYR A 98 40.78 12.70 -5.34
C TYR A 98 41.14 13.33 -6.69
N ASN A 99 40.18 14.03 -7.29
CA ASN A 99 40.42 14.97 -8.38
C ASN A 99 40.80 16.35 -7.80
N LEU A 100 41.89 16.96 -8.30
CA LEU A 100 42.43 18.22 -7.79
C LEU A 100 42.31 19.37 -8.79
N ASP A 101 41.71 20.50 -8.41
CA ASP A 101 41.80 21.75 -9.19
C ASP A 101 42.95 22.63 -8.70
N GLY A 102 43.97 22.79 -9.54
CA GLY A 102 45.10 23.69 -9.30
C GLY A 102 44.75 25.19 -9.29
N THR A 103 43.58 25.57 -9.83
CA THR A 103 43.14 26.96 -10.00
C THR A 103 42.50 27.48 -8.70
N THR A 104 41.47 26.80 -8.21
CA THR A 104 40.79 27.13 -6.94
C THR A 104 41.48 26.54 -5.71
N LYS A 105 42.41 25.58 -5.89
CA LYS A 105 43.02 24.76 -4.82
C LYS A 105 42.00 23.95 -4.04
N THR A 106 41.05 23.37 -4.76
CA THR A 106 40.03 22.47 -4.22
C THR A 106 40.29 21.02 -4.61
N ALA A 107 39.67 20.10 -3.89
CA ALA A 107 39.68 18.68 -4.16
C ALA A 107 38.26 18.09 -4.10
N THR A 108 38.05 17.06 -4.91
CA THR A 108 36.81 16.29 -5.00
C THR A 108 37.11 14.81 -4.77
N LEU A 109 36.54 14.22 -3.73
CA LEU A 109 36.53 12.77 -3.53
C LEU A 109 35.55 12.13 -4.52
N TYR A 110 35.99 11.15 -5.32
CA TYR A 110 35.16 10.57 -6.39
C TYR A 110 35.15 9.03 -6.46
N LYS A 111 36.12 8.35 -5.82
CA LYS A 111 36.12 6.89 -5.61
C LYS A 111 36.67 6.58 -4.21
N ILE A 112 36.17 5.50 -3.62
CA ILE A 112 36.74 4.81 -2.46
C ILE A 112 37.11 3.39 -2.92
N ASP A 113 38.18 2.79 -2.40
CA ASP A 113 38.50 1.38 -2.72
C ASP A 113 37.47 0.42 -2.14
N GLU A 114 37.11 -0.60 -2.92
CA GLU A 114 36.04 -1.53 -2.57
C GLU A 114 36.50 -2.58 -1.54
N ASP A 115 37.81 -2.88 -1.50
CA ASP A 115 38.53 -3.66 -0.47
C ASP A 115 38.21 -3.21 0.97
N ILE A 116 37.80 -1.94 1.18
CA ILE A 116 37.44 -1.37 2.48
C ILE A 116 36.12 -1.97 3.01
N PHE A 117 35.27 -2.48 2.11
CA PHE A 117 34.01 -3.14 2.42
C PHE A 117 34.13 -4.68 2.44
N GLU A 118 35.28 -5.26 2.07
CA GLU A 118 35.56 -6.71 2.13
C GLU A 118 35.88 -7.19 3.57
N THR A 119 34.97 -6.95 4.51
CA THR A 119 35.12 -7.34 5.92
C THR A 119 33.85 -7.98 6.47
N ASP A 120 33.97 -8.73 7.58
CA ASP A 120 32.84 -9.32 8.32
C ASP A 120 32.02 -8.25 9.13
N GLU A 121 32.21 -6.95 8.86
CA GLU A 121 31.63 -5.83 9.64
C GLU A 121 30.39 -5.22 8.96
N ASN A 122 29.35 -4.93 9.74
CA ASN A 122 28.07 -4.39 9.22
C ASN A 122 27.94 -2.85 9.39
N GLU A 123 28.84 -2.18 10.11
CA GLU A 123 28.91 -0.70 10.17
C GLU A 123 30.31 -0.20 9.77
N PHE A 124 30.39 0.66 8.76
CA PHE A 124 31.63 1.21 8.19
C PHE A 124 31.75 2.71 8.51
N THR A 125 32.90 3.18 9.02
CA THR A 125 33.10 4.61 9.32
C THR A 125 33.94 5.30 8.25
N ILE A 126 33.36 6.30 7.58
CA ILE A 126 34.00 7.09 6.53
C ILE A 126 34.11 8.55 6.97
N ARG A 127 35.34 9.03 7.22
CA ARG A 127 35.63 10.41 7.61
C ARG A 127 36.32 11.15 6.47
N ILE A 128 35.58 12.03 5.81
CA ILE A 128 36.09 12.79 4.66
C ILE A 128 37.10 13.85 5.16
N PRO A 129 38.37 13.83 4.71
CA PRO A 129 39.35 14.83 5.09
C PRO A 129 38.91 16.25 4.74
N ASP A 130 39.27 17.24 5.57
CA ASP A 130 39.08 18.65 5.22
C ASP A 130 40.02 19.08 4.09
N LYS A 131 41.18 18.41 3.97
CA LYS A 131 42.25 18.73 3.02
C LYS A 131 43.00 17.50 2.53
N VAL A 132 43.58 17.65 1.34
CA VAL A 132 44.54 16.71 0.77
C VAL A 132 45.78 17.45 0.31
N ARG A 133 46.95 16.84 0.45
CA ARG A 133 48.25 17.41 0.09
C ARG A 133 48.90 16.56 -0.99
N LYS A 134 49.42 17.22 -2.03
CA LYS A 134 50.13 16.58 -3.15
C LYS A 134 51.35 17.39 -3.52
N ALA A 135 52.53 16.77 -3.48
CA ALA A 135 53.80 17.38 -3.88
C ALA A 135 54.05 18.74 -3.19
N GLY A 136 53.77 18.83 -1.89
CA GLY A 136 53.92 20.05 -1.08
C GLY A 136 52.85 21.12 -1.30
N ARG A 137 51.81 20.86 -2.11
CA ARG A 137 50.66 21.77 -2.30
C ARG A 137 49.44 21.21 -1.55
N SER A 138 48.81 22.05 -0.74
CA SER A 138 47.58 21.74 0.01
C SER A 138 46.35 22.18 -0.79
N TYR A 139 45.33 21.32 -0.84
CA TYR A 139 44.04 21.49 -1.50
C TYR A 139 42.92 21.25 -0.49
N THR A 140 41.86 22.05 -0.52
CA THR A 140 40.73 21.90 0.41
C THR A 140 39.66 21.00 -0.20
N VAL A 141 39.22 19.96 0.50
CA VAL A 141 38.14 19.10 0.01
C VAL A 141 36.82 19.86 0.13
N THR A 142 36.11 20.04 -0.99
CA THR A 142 34.86 20.83 -1.05
C THR A 142 33.69 20.07 -1.63
N MET A 143 33.92 18.91 -2.24
CA MET A 143 32.88 18.04 -2.79
C MET A 143 33.25 16.56 -2.58
N PHE A 144 32.23 15.72 -2.44
CA PHE A 144 32.35 14.30 -2.69
C PHE A 144 31.20 13.78 -3.57
N SER A 145 31.51 12.82 -4.44
CA SER A 145 30.54 12.05 -5.22
C SER A 145 30.88 10.58 -5.02
N LEU A 146 30.01 9.84 -4.36
CA LEU A 146 30.25 8.42 -4.07
C LEU A 146 29.40 7.53 -4.97
N HIS A 147 30.09 6.54 -5.54
CA HIS A 147 29.54 5.49 -6.38
C HIS A 147 29.98 4.19 -5.72
N LEU A 148 29.07 3.57 -4.95
CA LEU A 148 29.29 2.41 -4.11
C LEU A 148 28.17 1.41 -4.38
N TRP A 149 28.48 0.46 -5.26
CA TRP A 149 27.60 -0.62 -5.66
C TRP A 149 27.62 -1.75 -4.63
N MET A 150 26.62 -2.62 -4.69
CA MET A 150 26.60 -3.89 -3.96
C MET A 150 27.10 -5.00 -4.89
N HIS A 151 27.99 -5.86 -4.39
CA HIS A 151 28.41 -7.08 -5.10
C HIS A 151 27.54 -8.30 -4.75
N ASP A 152 26.92 -8.30 -3.55
CA ASP A 152 26.05 -9.36 -3.04
C ASP A 152 24.74 -8.79 -2.46
N ASP A 153 23.69 -9.60 -2.40
CA ASP A 153 22.35 -9.25 -1.87
C ASP A 153 22.36 -8.76 -0.41
N ILE A 154 23.42 -8.98 0.35
CA ILE A 154 23.51 -8.65 1.79
C ILE A 154 23.66 -7.14 2.03
N GLY A 155 24.18 -6.37 1.05
CA GLY A 155 24.68 -5.01 1.25
C GLY A 155 23.68 -3.97 1.79
N TYR A 156 22.37 -4.15 1.61
CA TYR A 156 21.37 -3.24 2.21
C TYR A 156 21.28 -3.34 3.74
N ARG A 157 21.90 -4.34 4.37
CA ARG A 157 22.09 -4.44 5.83
C ARG A 157 23.21 -3.53 6.33
N ASN A 158 24.17 -3.19 5.48
CA ASN A 158 25.38 -2.50 5.88
C ASN A 158 25.16 -0.98 5.99
N THR A 159 25.71 -0.38 7.05
CA THR A 159 25.51 1.03 7.39
C THR A 159 26.83 1.80 7.33
N ILE A 160 26.84 2.93 6.61
CA ILE A 160 27.97 3.85 6.56
C ILE A 160 27.75 4.98 7.57
N ASN A 161 28.62 5.08 8.58
CA ASN A 161 28.76 6.23 9.46
C ASN A 161 29.61 7.31 8.74
N LEU A 162 28.95 8.28 8.11
CA LEU A 162 29.58 9.25 7.19
C LEU A 162 29.83 10.60 7.87
N TYR A 163 31.10 10.90 8.16
CA TYR A 163 31.53 12.15 8.79
C TYR A 163 31.91 13.20 7.72
N ILE A 164 31.06 14.23 7.61
CA ILE A 164 31.15 15.30 6.61
C ILE A 164 31.89 16.51 7.18
N GLY A 165 33.05 16.80 6.60
CA GLY A 165 33.97 17.88 7.00
C GLY A 165 33.42 19.31 6.89
N LYS A 166 34.22 20.26 7.41
CA LYS A 166 33.85 21.67 7.59
C LYS A 166 33.71 22.43 6.28
N TYR A 167 34.49 22.05 5.27
CA TYR A 167 34.60 22.75 3.99
C TYR A 167 33.75 22.14 2.86
N ILE A 168 33.12 20.99 3.08
CA ILE A 168 32.23 20.34 2.10
C ILE A 168 31.04 21.25 1.78
N THR A 169 30.91 21.61 0.50
CA THR A 169 29.87 22.50 -0.02
C THR A 169 28.86 21.82 -0.94
N GLU A 170 29.22 20.67 -1.51
CA GLU A 170 28.45 19.89 -2.50
C GLU A 170 28.63 18.39 -2.21
N VAL A 171 27.60 17.59 -2.49
CA VAL A 171 27.47 16.17 -2.11
C VAL A 171 26.67 15.44 -3.18
N SER A 172 27.16 14.29 -3.64
CA SER A 172 26.37 13.30 -4.38
C SER A 172 26.47 11.90 -3.74
N LEU A 173 25.31 11.24 -3.66
CA LEU A 173 25.07 9.91 -3.07
C LEU A 173 24.17 9.06 -3.99
N GLU A 174 24.02 9.46 -5.26
CA GLU A 174 23.00 8.96 -6.18
C GLU A 174 23.20 7.49 -6.61
N GLN A 175 24.39 6.93 -6.39
CA GLN A 175 24.72 5.52 -6.62
C GLN A 175 25.40 4.90 -5.38
N VAL A 176 24.91 5.20 -4.18
CA VAL A 176 25.34 4.53 -2.94
C VAL A 176 24.22 3.64 -2.43
N PHE A 177 24.39 2.32 -2.49
CA PHE A 177 23.38 1.32 -2.10
C PHE A 177 23.61 0.77 -0.68
N TYR A 178 23.84 1.67 0.27
CA TYR A 178 24.09 1.37 1.69
C TYR A 178 23.18 2.22 2.59
N LYS A 179 22.86 1.76 3.81
CA LYS A 179 22.29 2.67 4.83
C LYS A 179 23.35 3.72 5.18
N ILE A 180 22.97 4.97 5.49
CA ILE A 180 23.96 6.02 5.85
C ILE A 180 23.49 6.82 7.05
N THR A 181 24.23 6.72 8.16
CA THR A 181 24.11 7.63 9.30
C THR A 181 25.10 8.78 9.10
N SER A 182 24.58 9.99 8.86
CA SER A 182 25.42 11.16 8.57
C SER A 182 25.77 11.95 9.84
N TYR A 183 27.02 12.35 9.97
CA TYR A 183 27.53 13.21 11.04
C TYR A 183 28.16 14.45 10.40
N VAL A 184 27.68 15.66 10.75
CA VAL A 184 28.11 16.89 10.07
C VAL A 184 28.88 17.79 11.02
N HIS A 185 30.08 18.24 10.63
CA HIS A 185 30.88 19.15 11.44
C HIS A 185 30.11 20.45 11.74
N LYS A 186 30.10 20.90 13.00
CA LYS A 186 29.22 22.01 13.47
C LYS A 186 29.24 23.27 12.59
N ASP A 187 30.42 23.64 12.11
CA ASP A 187 30.69 24.86 11.33
C ASP A 187 30.34 24.73 9.84
N ASN A 188 29.92 23.55 9.36
CA ASN A 188 29.57 23.37 7.96
C ASN A 188 28.42 24.32 7.58
N LYS A 189 28.61 25.09 6.51
CA LYS A 189 27.72 26.19 6.10
C LYS A 189 26.59 25.74 5.17
N LYS A 190 26.67 24.53 4.61
CA LYS A 190 25.78 24.01 3.56
C LYS A 190 24.90 22.87 4.04
N PHE A 191 25.36 22.06 5.00
CA PHE A 191 24.68 20.85 5.48
C PHE A 191 24.43 20.86 6.98
N ILE A 192 23.55 19.99 7.45
CA ILE A 192 23.28 19.68 8.86
C ILE A 192 22.76 18.25 8.97
N SER A 193 23.25 17.48 9.95
CA SER A 193 22.63 16.22 10.31
C SER A 193 21.53 16.44 11.35
N LYS A 194 20.49 15.61 11.30
CA LYS A 194 19.46 15.50 12.33
C LYS A 194 19.12 14.03 12.53
N LYS A 195 19.46 13.48 13.70
CA LYS A 195 19.24 12.06 14.06
C LYS A 195 19.91 11.04 13.12
N GLY A 196 20.91 11.49 12.35
CA GLY A 196 21.57 10.72 11.29
C GLY A 196 21.14 11.14 9.88
N SER A 197 19.99 11.80 9.70
CA SER A 197 19.50 12.27 8.39
C SER A 197 20.25 13.50 7.90
N LEU A 198 20.73 13.46 6.65
CA LEU A 198 21.46 14.54 6.00
C LEU A 198 20.53 15.54 5.31
N PHE A 199 20.52 16.78 5.83
CA PHE A 199 19.80 17.90 5.25
C PHE A 199 20.76 18.99 4.74
N SER A 200 20.29 19.73 3.75
CA SER A 200 20.68 21.14 3.54
C SER A 200 20.52 21.98 4.82
N ARG A 201 21.36 23.01 5.03
CA ARG A 201 21.40 23.81 6.27
C ARG A 201 20.06 24.48 6.60
N ASP A 202 19.30 24.89 5.58
CA ASP A 202 17.96 25.47 5.73
C ASP A 202 16.84 24.41 5.92
N GLN A 203 17.12 23.14 5.62
CA GLN A 203 16.23 21.97 5.57
C GLN A 203 15.15 22.03 4.46
N ILE A 204 15.49 22.60 3.30
CA ILE A 204 14.66 22.55 2.07
C ILE A 204 14.88 21.22 1.31
N TYR A 205 16.13 20.74 1.29
CA TYR A 205 16.56 19.53 0.59
C TYR A 205 16.97 18.43 1.60
N LEU A 206 16.45 17.22 1.41
CA LEU A 206 16.85 15.98 2.12
C LEU A 206 17.68 15.10 1.17
N TYR A 207 18.92 14.80 1.57
CA TYR A 207 19.87 13.98 0.78
C TYR A 207 19.89 12.51 1.19
N ARG A 208 19.67 12.22 2.48
CA ARG A 208 19.64 10.86 3.01
C ARG A 208 18.92 10.83 4.35
N PHE A 209 18.07 9.83 4.54
CA PHE A 209 17.36 9.59 5.78
C PHE A 209 18.07 8.51 6.59
N CYS A 210 18.21 8.81 7.87
CA CYS A 210 18.50 7.88 8.94
C CYS A 210 17.92 8.49 10.23
N ASP A 211 17.14 7.71 10.97
CA ASP A 211 16.63 8.05 12.29
C ASP A 211 16.40 6.73 13.03
N LYS A 212 17.39 6.27 13.80
CA LYS A 212 17.34 4.97 14.49
C LYS A 212 16.16 4.90 15.51
N GLU A 213 15.61 6.04 15.95
CA GLU A 213 14.42 6.12 16.82
C GLU A 213 13.09 5.85 16.08
N LEU A 214 13.04 6.01 14.74
CA LEU A 214 11.80 5.82 13.96
C LEU A 214 11.59 4.38 13.47
N LYS A 215 12.41 3.42 13.92
CA LYS A 215 12.36 2.02 13.48
C LYS A 215 10.96 1.41 13.68
N GLY A 216 10.32 1.00 12.59
CA GLY A 216 8.96 0.43 12.59
C GLY A 216 7.83 1.41 12.91
N THR A 217 8.06 2.73 12.77
CA THR A 217 7.09 3.78 13.11
C THR A 217 6.68 4.66 11.91
N THR A 218 5.74 5.58 12.14
CA THR A 218 5.27 6.58 11.16
C THR A 218 6.21 7.78 11.06
N LEU A 219 6.86 7.95 9.91
CA LEU A 219 7.58 9.17 9.56
C LEU A 219 6.61 10.24 9.04
N THR A 220 6.54 11.40 9.71
CA THR A 220 5.95 12.62 9.14
C THR A 220 7.06 13.52 8.59
N LEU A 221 7.08 13.76 7.28
CA LEU A 221 8.14 14.54 6.65
C LEU A 221 8.11 16.02 7.11
N PRO A 222 9.23 16.62 7.56
CA PRO A 222 9.23 17.99 8.08
C PRO A 222 8.74 19.01 7.04
N SER A 223 7.79 19.89 7.42
CA SER A 223 7.12 20.85 6.52
C SER A 223 8.01 21.95 5.90
N LYS A 224 9.32 21.87 6.12
CA LYS A 224 10.31 22.67 5.39
C LYS A 224 10.76 21.99 4.10
N VAL A 225 10.88 20.66 4.07
CA VAL A 225 11.41 19.90 2.95
C VAL A 225 10.55 20.13 1.72
N GLU A 226 11.17 20.50 0.62
CA GLU A 226 10.56 20.73 -0.69
C GLU A 226 11.12 19.77 -1.75
N VAL A 227 12.30 19.19 -1.51
CA VAL A 227 12.98 18.23 -2.40
C VAL A 227 13.56 17.05 -1.61
N ILE A 228 13.43 15.87 -2.18
CA ILE A 228 13.97 14.59 -1.72
C ILE A 228 14.86 14.06 -2.87
N SER A 229 16.08 13.61 -2.58
CA SER A 229 16.97 13.05 -3.61
C SER A 229 16.65 11.59 -3.97
N GLN A 230 17.24 11.14 -5.07
CA GLN A 230 17.41 9.70 -5.37
C GLN A 230 18.02 8.97 -4.16
N LEU A 231 17.54 7.76 -3.90
CA LEU A 231 17.95 6.89 -2.77
C LEU A 231 17.86 7.56 -1.38
N ALA A 232 17.05 8.62 -1.19
CA ALA A 232 17.01 9.32 0.11
C ALA A 232 16.52 8.42 1.26
N PHE A 233 15.60 7.51 1.02
CA PHE A 233 15.07 6.52 1.97
C PHE A 233 15.46 5.08 1.60
N PHE A 234 16.60 4.91 0.92
CA PHE A 234 17.13 3.57 0.60
C PHE A 234 17.30 2.75 1.89
N ALA A 235 16.70 1.56 1.92
CA ALA A 235 16.66 0.65 3.06
C ALA A 235 16.19 1.30 4.39
N ALA A 236 15.30 2.30 4.32
CA ALA A 236 14.78 2.96 5.52
C ALA A 236 13.88 2.02 6.35
N ASP A 237 14.19 1.86 7.64
CA ASP A 237 13.47 0.96 8.55
C ASP A 237 12.16 1.57 9.10
N ILE A 238 11.35 2.25 8.27
CA ILE A 238 10.08 2.90 8.68
C ILE A 238 8.86 2.02 8.35
N LYS A 239 7.74 2.23 9.06
CA LYS A 239 6.46 1.53 8.80
C LYS A 239 5.53 2.31 7.87
N GLU A 240 5.44 3.62 8.06
CA GLU A 240 4.51 4.49 7.33
C GLU A 240 5.23 5.80 6.98
N VAL A 241 4.93 6.37 5.81
CA VAL A 241 5.43 7.70 5.43
C VAL A 241 4.30 8.66 5.04
N VAL A 242 4.29 9.82 5.72
CA VAL A 242 3.34 10.92 5.49
C VAL A 242 4.10 12.11 4.91
N PHE A 243 3.91 12.35 3.61
CA PHE A 243 4.51 13.49 2.91
C PHE A 243 3.90 14.83 3.33
N ASN A 244 4.68 15.91 3.20
CA ASN A 244 4.19 17.26 3.46
C ASN A 244 3.58 17.90 2.20
N GLU A 245 2.78 18.96 2.38
CA GLU A 245 2.00 19.64 1.33
C GLU A 245 2.78 20.22 0.13
N LYS A 246 4.11 20.17 0.14
CA LYS A 246 5.00 20.68 -0.92
C LYS A 246 5.63 19.62 -1.81
N ILE A 247 5.75 18.37 -1.34
CA ILE A 247 6.31 17.30 -2.16
C ILE A 247 5.34 17.04 -3.32
N ARG A 248 5.88 16.86 -4.52
CA ARG A 248 5.13 16.53 -5.76
C ARG A 248 5.70 15.31 -6.45
N ASN A 249 7.03 15.30 -6.61
CA ASN A 249 7.70 14.26 -7.35
C ASN A 249 8.55 13.46 -6.36
N LEU A 250 8.34 12.15 -6.33
CA LEU A 250 9.31 11.21 -5.80
C LEU A 250 10.26 10.88 -6.97
N THR A 251 11.56 11.12 -6.77
CA THR A 251 12.60 10.85 -7.78
C THR A 251 12.92 9.35 -7.88
N ARG A 252 13.92 8.98 -8.68
CA ARG A 252 14.38 7.61 -8.86
C ARG A 252 14.76 6.92 -7.54
N SER A 253 14.36 5.67 -7.34
CA SER A 253 14.75 4.81 -6.21
C SER A 253 14.58 5.41 -4.80
N VAL A 254 13.67 6.36 -4.57
CA VAL A 254 13.62 7.12 -3.30
C VAL A 254 13.47 6.23 -2.08
N PHE A 255 12.63 5.19 -2.12
CA PHE A 255 12.37 4.24 -1.04
C PHE A 255 12.90 2.82 -1.34
N GLN A 256 13.79 2.63 -2.32
CA GLN A 256 14.26 1.29 -2.72
C GLN A 256 14.76 0.47 -1.50
N CYS A 257 14.32 -0.79 -1.40
CA CYS A 257 14.55 -1.71 -0.27
C CYS A 257 14.04 -1.25 1.11
N SER A 258 13.18 -0.22 1.20
CA SER A 258 12.60 0.26 2.47
C SER A 258 11.62 -0.74 3.09
N SER A 259 11.54 -0.78 4.42
CA SER A 259 10.61 -1.65 5.16
C SER A 259 9.16 -1.12 5.20
N VAL A 260 8.86 -0.07 4.44
CA VAL A 260 7.59 0.68 4.50
C VAL A 260 6.39 -0.20 4.13
N GLU A 261 5.37 -0.18 4.99
CA GLU A 261 4.12 -0.93 4.84
C GLU A 261 3.00 -0.06 4.23
N VAL A 262 2.96 1.23 4.55
CA VAL A 262 1.86 2.15 4.20
C VAL A 262 2.38 3.49 3.65
N VAL A 263 1.81 3.95 2.52
CA VAL A 263 2.22 5.19 1.84
C VAL A 263 0.99 6.04 1.44
N GLU A 264 0.78 7.19 2.11
CA GLU A 264 -0.23 8.19 1.69
C GLU A 264 0.34 9.10 0.58
N MET A 265 0.02 8.81 -0.68
CA MET A 265 0.46 9.54 -1.88
C MET A 265 -0.33 10.86 -2.06
N LYS A 266 -0.11 11.80 -1.15
CA LYS A 266 -0.91 13.02 -1.00
C LYS A 266 -0.31 14.22 -1.73
N ASN A 267 -0.97 14.67 -2.80
CA ASN A 267 -0.44 15.64 -3.78
C ASN A 267 0.82 15.13 -4.52
N ILE A 268 1.06 13.82 -4.55
CA ILE A 268 2.12 13.27 -5.40
C ILE A 268 1.62 13.29 -6.84
N GLU A 269 2.39 13.94 -7.73
CA GLU A 269 2.15 14.12 -9.16
C GLU A 269 3.02 13.12 -9.96
N VAL A 270 4.20 12.74 -9.46
CA VAL A 270 5.09 11.74 -10.08
C VAL A 270 5.66 10.76 -9.06
N VAL A 271 5.57 9.46 -9.35
CA VAL A 271 6.30 8.37 -8.69
C VAL A 271 7.37 7.88 -9.66
N GLY A 272 8.63 8.27 -9.42
CA GLY A 272 9.75 8.04 -10.32
C GLY A 272 10.21 6.58 -10.42
N GLU A 273 11.16 6.35 -11.34
CA GLU A 273 11.69 5.04 -11.68
C GLU A 273 12.20 4.28 -10.44
N GLY A 274 11.80 3.01 -10.27
CA GLY A 274 12.27 2.17 -9.16
C GLY A 274 11.89 2.66 -7.75
N CYS A 275 10.95 3.62 -7.60
CA CYS A 275 10.76 4.37 -6.35
C CYS A 275 10.55 3.47 -5.11
N PHE A 276 9.78 2.39 -5.21
CA PHE A 276 9.53 1.39 -4.17
C PHE A 276 10.03 -0.01 -4.56
N LEU A 277 11.00 -0.08 -5.49
CA LEU A 277 11.64 -1.34 -5.89
C LEU A 277 12.16 -2.09 -4.65
N TYR A 278 11.86 -3.39 -4.55
CA TYR A 278 12.17 -4.24 -3.40
C TYR A 278 11.57 -3.80 -2.04
N CYS A 279 10.50 -2.98 -2.01
CA CYS A 279 9.75 -2.73 -0.76
C CYS A 279 8.86 -3.94 -0.43
N MET A 280 9.47 -5.05 -0.01
CA MET A 280 8.79 -6.34 0.23
C MET A 280 7.67 -6.27 1.27
N ASN A 281 7.73 -5.31 2.21
CA ASN A 281 6.73 -5.10 3.27
C ASN A 281 5.53 -4.24 2.84
N LEU A 282 5.57 -3.59 1.67
CA LEU A 282 4.57 -2.62 1.24
C LEU A 282 3.22 -3.30 1.01
N GLN A 283 2.18 -2.82 1.70
CA GLN A 283 0.83 -3.41 1.71
C GLN A 283 -0.24 -2.41 1.23
N GLU A 284 -0.10 -1.13 1.55
CA GLU A 284 -1.08 -0.08 1.21
C GLU A 284 -0.42 1.11 0.51
N VAL A 285 -0.79 1.36 -0.75
CA VAL A 285 -0.47 2.60 -1.48
C VAL A 285 -1.76 3.35 -1.76
N LYS A 286 -1.85 4.60 -1.29
CA LYS A 286 -3.08 5.37 -1.27
C LYS A 286 -2.95 6.67 -2.05
N PHE A 287 -3.31 6.63 -3.34
CA PHE A 287 -3.31 7.80 -4.23
C PHE A 287 -4.44 8.78 -3.92
N ASP A 288 -4.09 10.01 -3.54
CA ASP A 288 -5.02 11.11 -3.26
C ASP A 288 -4.89 12.25 -4.31
N THR A 289 -4.23 11.98 -5.45
CA THR A 289 -4.10 12.86 -6.62
C THR A 289 -4.62 12.13 -7.87
N GLU A 290 -5.33 12.80 -8.76
CA GLU A 290 -5.65 12.36 -10.13
C GLU A 290 -4.49 12.76 -11.07
N ASN A 291 -4.34 12.09 -12.22
CA ASN A 291 -3.27 12.37 -13.21
C ASN A 291 -1.85 12.19 -12.62
N VAL A 292 -1.59 11.03 -12.00
CA VAL A 292 -0.26 10.68 -11.47
C VAL A 292 0.55 9.93 -12.51
N THR A 293 1.80 10.34 -12.75
CA THR A 293 2.75 9.54 -13.55
C THR A 293 3.42 8.50 -12.65
N ILE A 294 3.37 7.23 -13.03
CA ILE A 294 4.02 6.09 -12.37
C ILE A 294 5.04 5.52 -13.34
N SER A 295 6.33 5.78 -13.08
CA SER A 295 7.44 5.37 -13.95
C SER A 295 7.79 3.88 -13.80
N SER A 296 8.67 3.38 -14.68
CA SER A 296 9.09 1.98 -14.70
C SER A 296 9.71 1.51 -13.38
N PHE A 297 9.46 0.25 -13.03
CA PHE A 297 9.89 -0.38 -11.76
C PHE A 297 9.38 0.30 -10.48
N ALA A 298 8.45 1.28 -10.56
CA ALA A 298 8.03 2.09 -9.42
C ALA A 298 7.53 1.28 -8.21
N PHE A 299 6.87 0.14 -8.43
CA PHE A 299 6.42 -0.80 -7.41
C PHE A 299 6.88 -2.24 -7.70
N ALA A 300 7.95 -2.42 -8.49
CA ALA A 300 8.46 -3.75 -8.81
C ALA A 300 8.97 -4.49 -7.56
N ARG A 301 8.75 -5.81 -7.54
CA ARG A 301 9.16 -6.75 -6.47
C ARG A 301 8.58 -6.41 -5.10
N THR A 302 7.42 -5.75 -5.07
CA THR A 302 6.64 -5.44 -3.85
C THR A 302 5.73 -6.62 -3.46
N LYS A 303 6.32 -7.70 -2.95
CA LYS A 303 5.65 -9.00 -2.72
C LYS A 303 4.44 -9.01 -1.75
N ASN A 304 4.21 -7.95 -0.97
CA ASN A 304 3.00 -7.82 -0.13
C ASN A 304 1.95 -6.80 -0.65
N LEU A 305 2.17 -6.14 -1.79
CA LEU A 305 1.28 -5.08 -2.29
C LEU A 305 0.07 -5.67 -3.02
N LYS A 306 -0.85 -6.28 -2.28
CA LYS A 306 -1.92 -7.13 -2.85
C LYS A 306 -3.04 -6.38 -3.59
N ASN A 307 -3.26 -5.11 -3.26
CA ASN A 307 -4.45 -4.38 -3.72
C ASN A 307 -4.08 -2.95 -4.12
N VAL A 308 -4.32 -2.60 -5.39
CA VAL A 308 -3.91 -1.31 -5.96
C VAL A 308 -5.07 -0.64 -6.69
N TYR A 309 -5.26 0.65 -6.43
CA TYR A 309 -6.15 1.52 -7.20
C TYR A 309 -5.35 2.64 -7.83
N ILE A 310 -5.26 2.61 -9.16
CA ILE A 310 -4.64 3.67 -9.95
C ILE A 310 -5.71 4.73 -10.20
N PRO A 311 -5.46 6.01 -9.87
CA PRO A 311 -6.45 7.07 -10.01
C PRO A 311 -6.67 7.44 -11.49
N ALA A 312 -7.79 8.09 -11.80
CA ALA A 312 -8.11 8.52 -13.15
C ALA A 312 -7.05 9.45 -13.77
N GLY A 313 -6.87 9.35 -15.09
CA GLY A 313 -5.90 10.11 -15.88
C GLY A 313 -4.43 9.73 -15.65
N ALA A 314 -4.14 8.62 -14.97
CA ALA A 314 -2.76 8.23 -14.65
C ALA A 314 -1.97 7.76 -15.88
N GLU A 315 -0.67 8.07 -15.89
CA GLU A 315 0.29 7.58 -16.89
C GLU A 315 1.13 6.48 -16.24
N VAL A 316 0.96 5.22 -16.65
CA VAL A 316 1.67 4.08 -16.04
C VAL A 316 2.65 3.48 -17.05
N SER A 317 3.94 3.53 -16.74
CA SER A 317 5.00 2.99 -17.61
C SER A 317 5.15 1.47 -17.46
N ILE A 318 5.75 0.85 -18.47
CA ILE A 318 6.20 -0.56 -18.47
C ILE A 318 7.02 -0.92 -17.21
N ALA A 319 6.96 -2.17 -16.77
CA ALA A 319 7.60 -2.69 -15.56
C ALA A 319 7.20 -2.01 -14.23
N ALA A 320 6.18 -1.14 -14.20
CA ALA A 320 5.76 -0.47 -12.96
C ALA A 320 5.39 -1.45 -11.82
N PHE A 321 4.89 -2.65 -12.13
CA PHE A 321 4.49 -3.68 -11.16
C PHE A 321 5.24 -5.02 -11.31
N GLU A 322 6.33 -5.10 -12.08
CA GLU A 322 7.13 -6.34 -12.30
C GLU A 322 7.35 -7.13 -11.01
N GLU A 323 7.07 -8.45 -11.03
CA GLU A 323 7.25 -9.39 -9.91
C GLU A 323 6.60 -8.95 -8.58
N SER A 324 5.64 -8.02 -8.60
CA SER A 324 4.90 -7.59 -7.41
C SER A 324 3.92 -8.66 -6.91
N GLY A 325 3.47 -8.53 -5.67
CA GLY A 325 2.44 -9.40 -5.08
C GLY A 325 1.01 -8.90 -5.35
N VAL A 326 0.77 -8.17 -6.45
CA VAL A 326 -0.52 -7.54 -6.76
C VAL A 326 -1.52 -8.61 -7.17
N GLN A 327 -2.61 -8.75 -6.39
CA GLN A 327 -3.69 -9.71 -6.62
C GLN A 327 -4.89 -9.05 -7.31
N ASN A 328 -5.19 -7.80 -6.94
CA ASN A 328 -6.29 -7.02 -7.51
C ASN A 328 -5.78 -5.62 -7.88
N ILE A 329 -5.87 -5.25 -9.15
CA ILE A 329 -5.57 -3.91 -9.64
C ILE A 329 -6.74 -3.33 -10.43
N ILE A 330 -7.04 -2.08 -10.12
CA ILE A 330 -8.15 -1.34 -10.71
C ILE A 330 -7.61 -0.01 -11.22
N PHE A 331 -7.85 0.26 -12.50
CA PHE A 331 -7.46 1.50 -13.14
C PHE A 331 -8.65 2.46 -13.20
N GLY A 332 -8.40 3.75 -12.99
CA GLY A 332 -9.39 4.80 -13.19
C GLY A 332 -9.55 5.17 -14.67
N GLU A 333 -10.68 5.78 -15.01
CA GLU A 333 -10.96 6.34 -16.34
C GLU A 333 -9.78 7.17 -16.90
N GLU A 334 -9.59 7.16 -18.22
CA GLU A 334 -8.53 7.91 -18.91
C GLU A 334 -7.09 7.51 -18.52
N THR A 335 -6.87 6.33 -17.92
CA THR A 335 -5.51 5.79 -17.68
C THR A 335 -4.80 5.47 -19.00
N VAL A 336 -3.52 5.84 -19.10
CA VAL A 336 -2.64 5.59 -20.25
C VAL A 336 -1.50 4.65 -19.86
N PHE A 337 -1.24 3.63 -20.67
CA PHE A 337 -0.06 2.77 -20.55
C PHE A 337 1.07 3.31 -21.46
N GLY A 338 2.24 3.61 -20.88
CA GLY A 338 3.37 4.21 -21.57
C GLY A 338 4.12 3.23 -22.47
N GLU A 339 4.57 3.69 -23.65
CA GLU A 339 5.14 2.88 -24.74
C GLU A 339 6.36 2.02 -24.34
N THR A 340 6.51 0.87 -24.99
CA THR A 340 7.59 -0.12 -24.76
C THR A 340 8.95 0.36 -25.27
N SER A 341 9.97 0.43 -24.38
CA SER A 341 11.34 0.83 -24.73
C SER A 341 12.32 -0.33 -24.95
N SER A 342 11.99 -1.55 -24.52
CA SER A 342 12.77 -2.76 -24.76
C SER A 342 11.88 -3.98 -25.00
N SER A 343 12.49 -5.11 -25.33
CA SER A 343 11.80 -6.38 -25.60
C SER A 343 11.62 -7.28 -24.37
N MET A 344 11.72 -6.75 -23.15
CA MET A 344 11.49 -7.53 -21.90
C MET A 344 10.72 -6.75 -20.82
N ASP A 345 10.63 -5.41 -20.91
CA ASP A 345 9.93 -4.60 -19.92
C ASP A 345 8.40 -4.67 -20.13
N SER A 346 7.66 -5.27 -19.20
CA SER A 346 6.19 -5.40 -19.27
C SER A 346 5.52 -4.91 -17.99
N LEU A 347 4.29 -4.37 -18.08
CA LEU A 347 3.57 -3.77 -16.94
C LEU A 347 3.43 -4.71 -15.73
N PHE A 348 3.09 -5.99 -15.97
CA PHE A 348 2.85 -7.00 -14.93
C PHE A 348 3.74 -8.25 -15.05
N TYR A 349 4.89 -8.18 -15.72
CA TYR A 349 5.80 -9.32 -15.88
C TYR A 349 6.04 -10.06 -14.54
N GLY A 350 5.76 -11.37 -14.49
CA GLY A 350 5.96 -12.21 -13.30
C GLY A 350 5.06 -11.91 -12.10
N CYS A 351 3.90 -11.26 -12.30
CA CYS A 351 2.90 -11.05 -11.24
C CYS A 351 2.04 -12.31 -11.05
N THR A 352 2.65 -13.41 -10.61
CA THR A 352 2.01 -14.74 -10.49
C THR A 352 0.78 -14.79 -9.59
N ASP A 353 0.59 -13.77 -8.72
CA ASP A 353 -0.53 -13.63 -7.78
C ASP A 353 -1.75 -12.87 -8.37
N LEU A 354 -1.65 -12.37 -9.60
CA LEU A 354 -2.60 -11.41 -10.21
C LEU A 354 -3.89 -12.07 -10.71
N ARG A 355 -5.03 -11.74 -10.09
CA ARG A 355 -6.33 -12.38 -10.32
C ARG A 355 -7.34 -11.46 -10.97
N ASN A 356 -7.47 -10.22 -10.48
CA ASN A 356 -8.44 -9.26 -10.98
C ASN A 356 -7.75 -8.02 -11.53
N VAL A 357 -7.80 -7.87 -12.84
CA VAL A 357 -7.40 -6.65 -13.55
C VAL A 357 -8.67 -6.00 -14.09
N ILE A 358 -9.01 -4.80 -13.61
CA ILE A 358 -10.11 -4.01 -14.18
C ILE A 358 -9.52 -2.86 -14.99
N LEU A 359 -9.52 -3.07 -16.31
CA LEU A 359 -9.20 -2.06 -17.31
C LEU A 359 -10.35 -1.03 -17.40
N PRO A 360 -10.04 0.26 -17.58
CA PRO A 360 -11.05 1.31 -17.75
C PRO A 360 -11.40 1.49 -19.23
N GLU A 361 -12.51 2.17 -19.51
CA GLU A 361 -12.77 2.64 -20.88
C GLU A 361 -11.74 3.73 -21.25
N GLY A 362 -11.23 3.66 -22.49
CA GLY A 362 -10.25 4.61 -23.02
C GLY A 362 -8.81 4.10 -23.10
N VAL A 363 -8.48 2.94 -22.52
CA VAL A 363 -7.20 2.25 -22.83
C VAL A 363 -7.24 1.81 -24.30
N SER A 364 -6.26 2.26 -25.09
CA SER A 364 -6.22 2.04 -26.54
C SER A 364 -5.43 0.81 -26.98
N ALA A 365 -4.49 0.35 -26.15
CA ALA A 365 -3.55 -0.72 -26.50
C ALA A 365 -3.15 -1.56 -25.27
N ILE A 366 -2.90 -2.86 -25.50
CA ILE A 366 -2.23 -3.76 -24.57
C ILE A 366 -0.90 -4.20 -25.20
N GLN A 367 0.18 -4.09 -24.44
CA GLN A 367 1.56 -4.22 -24.95
C GLN A 367 2.08 -5.66 -24.86
N ARG A 368 3.17 -5.93 -25.58
CA ARG A 368 3.85 -7.22 -25.61
C ARG A 368 4.31 -7.62 -24.22
N PHE A 369 4.09 -8.89 -23.88
CA PHE A 369 4.31 -9.45 -22.55
C PHE A 369 3.51 -8.80 -21.41
N ALA A 370 2.55 -7.89 -21.63
CA ALA A 370 1.93 -7.06 -20.58
C ALA A 370 1.44 -7.82 -19.34
N PHE A 371 1.02 -9.08 -19.50
CA PHE A 371 0.59 -9.98 -18.43
C PHE A 371 1.43 -11.27 -18.34
N ASN A 372 2.59 -11.37 -18.98
CA ASN A 372 3.43 -12.58 -19.02
C ASN A 372 3.82 -13.07 -17.60
N GLY A 373 3.53 -14.33 -17.29
CA GLY A 373 3.76 -14.90 -15.96
C GLY A 373 2.81 -14.36 -14.89
N CYS A 374 1.55 -14.13 -15.27
CA CYS A 374 0.44 -13.88 -14.34
C CYS A 374 -0.39 -15.15 -14.17
N ASP A 375 0.21 -16.16 -13.53
CA ASP A 375 -0.30 -17.53 -13.42
C ASP A 375 -1.74 -17.60 -12.88
N ASP A 376 -2.07 -16.80 -11.85
CA ASP A 376 -3.41 -16.67 -11.23
C ASP A 376 -4.49 -15.97 -12.10
N LEU A 377 -4.18 -15.47 -13.32
CA LEU A 377 -5.07 -14.61 -14.12
C LEU A 377 -6.04 -15.43 -15.00
N ASP A 378 -7.13 -15.91 -14.39
CA ASP A 378 -8.12 -16.80 -15.03
C ASP A 378 -8.96 -16.15 -16.14
N LYS A 379 -9.23 -14.84 -16.04
CA LYS A 379 -10.04 -14.07 -17.00
C LYS A 379 -9.67 -12.60 -17.09
N LEU A 380 -9.99 -12.00 -18.23
CA LEU A 380 -9.85 -10.57 -18.45
C LEU A 380 -10.99 -10.02 -19.33
N TYR A 381 -11.65 -8.96 -18.86
CA TYR A 381 -12.51 -8.14 -19.72
C TYR A 381 -11.66 -7.16 -20.53
N ILE A 382 -11.88 -7.13 -21.85
CA ILE A 382 -11.26 -6.18 -22.77
C ILE A 382 -12.29 -5.11 -23.18
N PRO A 383 -12.10 -3.84 -22.79
CA PRO A 383 -12.96 -2.73 -23.22
C PRO A 383 -12.98 -2.51 -24.74
N GLU A 384 -14.08 -1.98 -25.28
CA GLU A 384 -14.21 -1.67 -26.71
C GLU A 384 -13.22 -0.59 -27.19
N SER A 385 -12.61 0.17 -26.28
CA SER A 385 -11.55 1.12 -26.60
C SER A 385 -10.22 0.46 -26.99
N VAL A 386 -9.98 -0.81 -26.64
CA VAL A 386 -8.72 -1.50 -26.93
C VAL A 386 -8.69 -1.87 -28.41
N THR A 387 -7.94 -1.08 -29.18
CA THR A 387 -7.80 -1.24 -30.64
C THR A 387 -6.57 -2.02 -31.06
N ASP A 388 -5.61 -2.22 -30.15
CA ASP A 388 -4.36 -2.94 -30.41
C ASP A 388 -4.01 -3.86 -29.24
N ILE A 389 -3.53 -5.08 -29.54
CA ILE A 389 -3.03 -6.05 -28.56
C ILE A 389 -1.81 -6.69 -29.20
N GLU A 390 -0.63 -6.33 -28.71
CA GLU A 390 0.63 -6.83 -29.26
C GLU A 390 0.81 -8.34 -28.97
N LYS A 391 1.51 -9.05 -29.87
CA LYS A 391 1.79 -10.48 -29.74
C LYS A 391 2.52 -10.79 -28.43
N GLU A 392 2.24 -11.95 -27.83
CA GLU A 392 2.79 -12.45 -26.56
C GLU A 392 2.37 -11.62 -25.33
N ALA A 393 1.35 -10.77 -25.41
CA ALA A 393 0.77 -10.06 -24.27
C ALA A 393 0.38 -10.99 -23.10
N PHE A 394 0.01 -12.25 -23.40
CA PHE A 394 -0.43 -13.27 -22.45
C PHE A 394 0.42 -14.56 -22.49
N GLN A 395 1.63 -14.54 -23.08
CA GLN A 395 2.51 -15.72 -23.07
C GLN A 395 2.82 -16.14 -21.63
N GLY A 396 2.72 -17.44 -21.32
CA GLY A 396 2.94 -17.97 -19.97
C GLY A 396 1.72 -17.88 -19.05
N ASN A 397 0.54 -17.51 -19.55
CA ASN A 397 -0.72 -17.58 -18.81
C ASN A 397 -1.65 -18.64 -19.43
N THR A 398 -2.82 -18.88 -18.82
CA THR A 398 -3.98 -19.49 -19.47
C THR A 398 -5.22 -18.69 -19.07
N VAL A 399 -5.78 -17.90 -19.99
CA VAL A 399 -6.73 -16.83 -19.65
C VAL A 399 -7.95 -16.80 -20.57
N ASN A 400 -9.13 -16.61 -19.98
CA ASN A 400 -10.38 -16.39 -20.69
C ASN A 400 -10.57 -14.89 -20.98
N VAL A 401 -10.38 -14.50 -22.24
CA VAL A 401 -10.50 -13.10 -22.67
C VAL A 401 -11.91 -12.82 -23.18
N TYR A 402 -12.62 -11.94 -22.47
CA TYR A 402 -13.98 -11.53 -22.79
C TYR A 402 -13.98 -10.23 -23.59
N GLY A 403 -14.59 -10.23 -24.78
CA GLY A 403 -14.68 -9.05 -25.65
C GLY A 403 -15.81 -9.12 -26.68
N GLN A 404 -15.96 -8.07 -27.49
CA GLN A 404 -16.93 -8.05 -28.57
C GLN A 404 -16.42 -8.80 -29.82
N GLU A 405 -17.34 -9.39 -30.59
CA GLU A 405 -17.03 -9.84 -31.95
C GLU A 405 -16.56 -8.67 -32.82
N GLY A 406 -15.46 -8.87 -33.54
CA GLY A 406 -14.77 -7.87 -34.36
C GLY A 406 -13.86 -6.91 -33.57
N SER A 407 -13.67 -7.10 -32.27
CA SER A 407 -12.71 -6.32 -31.46
C SER A 407 -11.29 -6.91 -31.50
N ALA A 408 -10.29 -6.16 -31.03
CA ALA A 408 -8.91 -6.65 -30.94
C ALA A 408 -8.78 -7.94 -30.10
N ALA A 409 -9.68 -8.15 -29.13
CA ALA A 409 -9.74 -9.34 -28.28
C ALA A 409 -10.00 -10.64 -29.07
N GLU A 410 -10.75 -10.59 -30.18
CA GLU A 410 -10.97 -11.76 -31.05
C GLU A 410 -9.73 -12.08 -31.91
N THR A 411 -8.81 -11.12 -32.06
CA THR A 411 -7.65 -11.21 -32.95
C THR A 411 -6.34 -11.62 -32.26
N ILE A 412 -6.40 -11.97 -30.97
CA ILE A 412 -5.24 -12.43 -30.18
C ILE A 412 -4.70 -13.74 -30.77
N GLN A 413 -3.37 -13.87 -30.83
CA GLN A 413 -2.65 -14.99 -31.46
C GLN A 413 -1.82 -15.82 -30.47
N ASP A 414 -2.02 -15.58 -29.17
CA ASP A 414 -1.31 -16.26 -28.09
C ASP A 414 -2.01 -17.60 -27.78
N GLU A 415 -1.28 -18.71 -27.87
CA GLU A 415 -1.87 -20.07 -27.97
C GLU A 415 -2.72 -20.51 -26.76
N ASN A 416 -2.51 -19.88 -25.59
CA ASN A 416 -3.22 -20.18 -24.34
C ASN A 416 -4.37 -19.18 -24.02
N VAL A 417 -4.78 -18.34 -24.97
CA VAL A 417 -5.87 -17.37 -24.79
C VAL A 417 -7.18 -17.91 -25.36
N ASN A 418 -8.18 -18.07 -24.51
CA ASN A 418 -9.53 -18.46 -24.93
C ASN A 418 -10.41 -17.21 -25.09
N PHE A 419 -10.76 -16.84 -26.34
CA PHE A 419 -11.66 -15.71 -26.60
C PHE A 419 -13.13 -16.08 -26.39
N ILE A 420 -13.85 -15.27 -25.61
CA ILE A 420 -15.28 -15.43 -25.31
C ILE A 420 -16.07 -14.19 -25.77
N SER A 421 -16.91 -14.40 -26.79
CA SER A 421 -17.80 -13.36 -27.36
C SER A 421 -18.88 -12.93 -26.36
N LEU A 422 -18.94 -11.62 -26.09
CA LEU A 422 -19.94 -10.99 -25.22
C LEU A 422 -21.32 -10.81 -25.87
N LYS A 423 -21.48 -11.13 -27.16
CA LYS A 423 -22.69 -10.87 -27.97
C LYS A 423 -24.00 -11.40 -27.40
N ASN A 424 -23.94 -12.49 -26.63
CA ASN A 424 -25.10 -13.10 -25.95
C ASN A 424 -24.98 -13.07 -24.42
N HIS A 425 -23.99 -12.37 -23.87
CA HIS A 425 -23.77 -12.28 -22.42
C HIS A 425 -24.55 -11.09 -21.85
N GLU A 426 -25.49 -11.37 -20.93
CA GLU A 426 -26.21 -10.34 -20.19
C GLU A 426 -25.47 -10.06 -18.87
N HIS A 427 -24.93 -8.85 -18.71
CA HIS A 427 -24.14 -8.47 -17.52
C HIS A 427 -24.97 -8.49 -16.22
N VAL A 428 -24.91 -9.61 -15.48
CA VAL A 428 -25.49 -9.72 -14.14
C VAL A 428 -24.58 -9.02 -13.13
N TYR A 429 -24.71 -7.70 -13.02
CA TYR A 429 -23.93 -6.88 -12.09
C TYR A 429 -24.31 -7.08 -10.63
N LYS A 430 -23.30 -7.35 -9.79
CA LYS A 430 -23.38 -7.31 -8.32
C LYS A 430 -22.61 -6.10 -7.80
N LYS A 431 -23.14 -5.41 -6.79
CA LYS A 431 -22.38 -4.34 -6.12
C LYS A 431 -21.44 -4.94 -5.09
N VAL A 432 -20.15 -4.72 -5.26
CA VAL A 432 -19.07 -5.38 -4.49
C VAL A 432 -18.07 -4.38 -3.90
N THR A 433 -17.35 -4.83 -2.86
CA THR A 433 -16.11 -4.23 -2.40
C THR A 433 -14.95 -5.00 -3.00
N PHE A 434 -14.14 -4.41 -3.88
CA PHE A 434 -12.99 -5.12 -4.44
C PHE A 434 -11.92 -5.37 -3.38
N PHE A 435 -11.61 -4.33 -2.61
CA PHE A 435 -10.75 -4.41 -1.43
C PHE A 435 -11.01 -3.26 -0.46
N SER A 436 -10.56 -3.44 0.80
CA SER A 436 -10.69 -2.44 1.86
C SER A 436 -9.48 -2.44 2.81
N PHE A 437 -9.20 -1.26 3.35
CA PHE A 437 -8.17 -0.95 4.33
C PHE A 437 -8.79 -0.22 5.53
N ASP A 438 -8.03 0.02 6.59
CA ASP A 438 -8.48 0.68 7.83
C ASP A 438 -9.16 2.06 7.64
N THR A 439 -8.89 2.75 6.53
CA THR A 439 -9.36 4.12 6.27
C THR A 439 -10.05 4.33 4.93
N TRP A 440 -10.07 3.34 4.03
CA TRP A 440 -10.69 3.46 2.70
C TRP A 440 -10.96 2.10 2.05
N ALA A 441 -11.78 2.10 1.00
CA ALA A 441 -12.06 0.94 0.16
C ALA A 441 -12.30 1.38 -1.29
N VAL A 442 -12.28 0.40 -2.20
CA VAL A 442 -12.78 0.57 -3.56
C VAL A 442 -13.98 -0.35 -3.74
N THR A 443 -15.10 0.23 -4.17
CA THR A 443 -16.36 -0.48 -4.40
C THR A 443 -16.88 -0.15 -5.79
N GLY A 444 -17.52 -1.09 -6.47
CA GLY A 444 -18.11 -0.86 -7.78
C GLY A 444 -19.23 -1.84 -8.06
N ASP A 445 -19.70 -1.88 -9.29
CA ASP A 445 -20.59 -2.91 -9.79
C ASP A 445 -19.75 -3.84 -10.69
N TYR A 446 -19.79 -5.15 -10.43
CA TYR A 446 -18.90 -6.16 -11.04
C TYR A 446 -19.71 -7.32 -11.60
N CYS A 447 -19.33 -7.80 -12.79
CA CYS A 447 -19.88 -8.99 -13.39
C CYS A 447 -18.89 -10.15 -13.20
N GLU A 448 -19.24 -11.09 -12.32
CA GLU A 448 -18.35 -12.20 -11.92
C GLU A 448 -17.97 -13.16 -13.07
N GLU A 449 -18.82 -13.26 -14.10
CA GLU A 449 -18.60 -14.11 -15.27
C GLU A 449 -17.48 -13.55 -16.17
N CYS A 450 -17.64 -12.34 -16.70
CA CYS A 450 -16.69 -11.75 -17.66
C CYS A 450 -15.58 -10.90 -17.01
N GLY A 451 -15.67 -10.60 -15.71
CA GLY A 451 -14.73 -9.74 -15.00
C GLY A 451 -14.95 -8.22 -15.20
N LYS A 452 -15.96 -7.80 -15.98
CA LYS A 452 -16.22 -6.37 -16.21
C LYS A 452 -16.60 -5.64 -14.92
N GLY A 453 -15.97 -4.49 -14.68
CA GLY A 453 -16.30 -3.57 -13.59
C GLY A 453 -16.79 -2.21 -14.11
N GLU A 454 -17.83 -1.66 -13.47
CA GLU A 454 -18.39 -0.33 -13.74
C GLU A 454 -18.68 0.42 -12.42
N ASN A 455 -18.98 1.72 -12.49
CA ASN A 455 -19.37 2.57 -11.36
C ASN A 455 -18.41 2.49 -10.14
N ILE A 456 -17.10 2.50 -10.41
CA ILE A 456 -16.04 2.29 -9.43
C ILE A 456 -15.82 3.56 -8.60
N GLU A 457 -16.02 3.47 -7.28
CA GLU A 457 -15.88 4.56 -6.32
C GLU A 457 -14.82 4.25 -5.23
N LYS A 458 -13.86 5.17 -5.04
CA LYS A 458 -12.98 5.20 -3.86
C LYS A 458 -13.73 5.81 -2.67
N ILE A 459 -14.05 5.00 -1.66
CA ILE A 459 -14.72 5.44 -0.43
C ILE A 459 -13.66 5.64 0.66
N SER A 460 -13.73 6.71 1.47
CA SER A 460 -12.75 6.97 2.54
C SER A 460 -13.36 7.52 3.83
N TRP A 461 -12.72 7.24 4.96
CA TRP A 461 -13.22 7.51 6.31
C TRP A 461 -12.11 7.72 7.35
N ILE A 462 -12.51 7.93 8.61
CA ILE A 462 -11.62 8.09 9.76
C ILE A 462 -11.50 6.73 10.46
N LYS A 463 -10.27 6.26 10.73
CA LYS A 463 -9.99 4.98 11.41
C LYS A 463 -10.85 4.79 12.67
N GLY A 464 -11.42 3.60 12.85
CA GLY A 464 -12.34 3.28 13.95
C GLY A 464 -13.80 3.71 13.75
N LYS A 465 -14.16 4.32 12.61
CA LYS A 465 -15.55 4.58 12.23
C LYS A 465 -16.11 3.41 11.42
N SER A 466 -17.07 2.67 11.99
CA SER A 466 -17.83 1.65 11.24
C SER A 466 -18.55 2.27 10.03
N ILE A 467 -18.51 1.53 8.91
CA ILE A 467 -19.22 1.78 7.66
C ILE A 467 -19.72 0.43 7.16
N GLU A 468 -20.97 0.40 6.69
CA GLU A 468 -21.52 -0.71 5.91
C GLU A 468 -20.95 -0.62 4.50
N LEU A 469 -20.12 -1.60 4.12
CA LEU A 469 -19.64 -1.80 2.76
C LEU A 469 -20.46 -2.93 2.10
N PRO A 470 -20.53 -2.99 0.75
CA PRO A 470 -20.99 -4.19 0.05
C PRO A 470 -20.13 -5.40 0.39
N GLU A 471 -20.65 -6.61 0.14
CA GLU A 471 -19.87 -7.85 0.27
C GLU A 471 -18.59 -7.77 -0.57
N GLN A 472 -17.51 -8.41 -0.11
CA GLN A 472 -16.26 -8.41 -0.87
C GLN A 472 -16.47 -9.15 -2.19
N ALA A 473 -15.90 -8.62 -3.27
CA ALA A 473 -15.91 -9.28 -4.57
C ALA A 473 -15.42 -10.72 -4.39
N ALA A 474 -16.17 -11.68 -4.90
CA ALA A 474 -15.80 -13.09 -4.80
C ALA A 474 -14.56 -13.34 -5.67
N VAL A 475 -13.38 -13.14 -5.06
CA VAL A 475 -12.11 -13.66 -5.57
C VAL A 475 -12.20 -15.17 -5.44
N GLN A 476 -12.88 -15.81 -6.39
CA GLN A 476 -12.60 -17.18 -6.73
C GLN A 476 -11.08 -17.26 -6.94
N PRO A 477 -10.37 -18.22 -6.33
CA PRO A 477 -9.09 -18.63 -6.88
C PRO A 477 -9.32 -19.03 -8.33
N ALA A 478 -8.31 -18.86 -9.20
CA ALA A 478 -8.39 -19.32 -10.56
C ALA A 478 -8.88 -20.77 -10.56
N SER A 479 -10.06 -21.03 -11.15
CA SER A 479 -10.54 -22.40 -11.29
C SER A 479 -9.75 -23.02 -12.44
N HIS A 480 -8.50 -23.38 -12.16
CA HIS A 480 -7.72 -24.26 -13.00
C HIS A 480 -8.43 -25.62 -13.02
N GLU A 481 -9.34 -25.76 -13.98
CA GLU A 481 -10.16 -26.95 -14.10
C GLU A 481 -9.26 -28.14 -14.44
N CYS A 482 -9.42 -29.21 -13.68
CA CYS A 482 -8.82 -30.49 -14.01
C CYS A 482 -9.65 -31.10 -15.14
N PRO A 483 -9.05 -31.49 -16.28
CA PRO A 483 -9.83 -32.07 -17.37
C PRO A 483 -10.59 -33.30 -16.90
N LEU A 484 -11.89 -33.38 -17.20
CA LEU A 484 -12.72 -34.51 -16.77
C LEU A 484 -12.19 -35.86 -17.28
N LYS A 485 -11.53 -35.85 -18.45
CA LYS A 485 -10.98 -37.02 -19.13
C LYS A 485 -9.80 -36.62 -20.02
N ARG A 486 -8.77 -37.47 -20.10
CA ARG A 486 -7.81 -37.52 -21.22
C ARG A 486 -7.75 -38.93 -21.82
N ASN A 487 -7.21 -39.04 -23.03
CA ASN A 487 -6.93 -40.32 -23.66
C ASN A 487 -5.42 -40.62 -23.53
N LEU A 488 -5.08 -41.90 -23.38
CA LEU A 488 -3.69 -42.36 -23.34
C LEU A 488 -3.28 -42.97 -24.68
N ASP A 489 -1.97 -42.96 -24.94
CA ASP A 489 -1.34 -43.71 -26.02
C ASP A 489 -0.98 -45.16 -25.61
N ASN A 490 -0.23 -45.85 -26.47
CA ASN A 490 0.20 -47.23 -26.22
C ASN A 490 1.28 -47.38 -25.12
N GLU A 491 1.76 -46.28 -24.54
CA GLU A 491 2.74 -46.23 -23.45
C GLU A 491 2.12 -45.67 -22.15
N ASP A 492 0.78 -45.78 -22.02
CA ASP A 492 -0.03 -45.23 -20.91
C ASP A 492 0.24 -43.73 -20.63
N THR A 493 0.56 -42.97 -21.69
CA THR A 493 0.96 -41.56 -21.61
C THR A 493 -0.09 -40.64 -22.24
N ASP A 494 -0.40 -39.49 -21.61
CA ASP A 494 -1.32 -38.49 -22.17
C ASP A 494 -0.63 -37.46 -23.08
N GLU A 495 -1.44 -36.62 -23.74
CA GLU A 495 -0.99 -35.57 -24.67
C GLU A 495 -0.06 -34.50 -24.05
N TYR A 496 0.08 -34.46 -22.72
CA TYR A 496 1.01 -33.58 -21.98
C TYR A 496 2.25 -34.33 -21.47
N GLY A 497 2.49 -35.57 -21.95
CA GLY A 497 3.63 -36.39 -21.55
C GLY A 497 3.52 -36.99 -20.14
N ILE A 498 2.33 -36.97 -19.53
CA ILE A 498 2.11 -37.54 -18.20
C ILE A 498 1.93 -39.05 -18.34
N VAL A 499 2.82 -39.81 -17.73
CA VAL A 499 2.81 -41.28 -17.73
C VAL A 499 1.99 -41.78 -16.54
N TYR A 500 1.03 -42.65 -16.79
CA TYR A 500 0.15 -43.22 -15.76
C TYR A 500 0.57 -44.66 -15.42
N THR A 501 -0.15 -45.27 -14.49
CA THR A 501 -0.18 -46.72 -14.31
C THR A 501 -1.59 -47.11 -13.97
N LEU A 502 -2.15 -47.99 -14.78
CA LEU A 502 -3.54 -48.44 -14.68
C LEU A 502 -3.64 -49.67 -13.76
N ASP A 503 -4.73 -49.75 -13.00
CA ASP A 503 -5.13 -50.93 -12.22
C ASP A 503 -6.52 -51.42 -12.70
N PRO A 504 -6.56 -52.42 -13.60
CA PRO A 504 -7.80 -53.01 -14.10
C PRO A 504 -8.65 -53.78 -13.07
N LEU A 505 -8.16 -54.01 -11.83
CA LEU A 505 -8.98 -54.60 -10.78
C LEU A 505 -9.80 -53.54 -10.03
N THR A 506 -9.32 -52.30 -9.98
CA THR A 506 -9.97 -51.20 -9.25
C THR A 506 -10.54 -50.11 -10.17
N MET A 507 -10.25 -50.16 -11.47
CA MET A 507 -10.53 -49.10 -12.45
C MET A 507 -9.95 -47.75 -12.01
N THR A 508 -8.74 -47.78 -11.45
CA THR A 508 -8.00 -46.57 -11.04
C THR A 508 -6.70 -46.41 -11.81
N ALA A 509 -6.23 -45.16 -11.89
CA ALA A 509 -4.95 -44.78 -12.44
C ALA A 509 -4.14 -44.02 -11.38
N ALA A 510 -2.81 -44.15 -11.46
CA ALA A 510 -1.88 -43.39 -10.64
C ALA A 510 -0.84 -42.69 -11.53
N VAL A 511 -0.60 -41.39 -11.30
CA VAL A 511 0.44 -40.63 -12.01
C VAL A 511 1.80 -41.19 -11.61
N GLN A 512 2.56 -41.68 -12.59
CA GLN A 512 3.83 -42.38 -12.39
C GLN A 512 5.03 -41.44 -12.57
N SER A 513 5.02 -40.64 -13.63
CA SER A 513 6.10 -39.71 -13.99
C SER A 513 5.62 -38.75 -15.07
N ILE A 514 6.36 -37.68 -15.31
CA ILE A 514 6.24 -36.86 -16.52
C ILE A 514 7.45 -37.18 -17.41
N ASN A 515 7.21 -37.39 -18.70
CA ASN A 515 8.25 -37.68 -19.67
C ASN A 515 8.92 -36.37 -20.14
N THR A 516 10.19 -36.19 -19.80
CA THR A 516 10.96 -34.97 -20.05
C THR A 516 11.58 -34.87 -21.45
N ASP A 517 11.44 -35.91 -22.28
CA ASP A 517 12.23 -36.06 -23.51
C ASP A 517 11.63 -35.35 -24.74
N GLN A 518 10.57 -34.54 -24.57
CA GLN A 518 10.11 -33.60 -25.60
C GLN A 518 10.83 -32.24 -25.46
N GLU A 519 11.41 -31.75 -26.57
CA GLU A 519 12.27 -30.55 -26.61
C GLU A 519 11.53 -29.21 -26.35
N SER A 520 10.24 -29.24 -26.01
CA SER A 520 9.43 -28.08 -25.64
C SER A 520 9.72 -27.62 -24.21
N SER A 521 10.56 -26.60 -24.05
CA SER A 521 10.85 -25.96 -22.76
C SER A 521 9.62 -25.33 -22.07
N GLU A 522 8.50 -25.18 -22.78
CA GLU A 522 7.30 -24.49 -22.31
C GLU A 522 6.16 -25.43 -21.85
N LEU A 523 6.33 -26.75 -21.81
CA LEU A 523 5.34 -27.68 -21.25
C LEU A 523 5.58 -28.08 -19.77
N HIS A 524 6.74 -27.77 -19.21
CA HIS A 524 7.13 -28.23 -17.87
C HIS A 524 6.80 -27.27 -16.72
N TRP A 525 6.33 -26.03 -17.01
CA TRP A 525 6.05 -25.05 -15.95
C TRP A 525 4.67 -25.24 -15.30
N TYR A 526 3.63 -25.63 -16.06
CA TYR A 526 2.26 -25.81 -15.55
C TYR A 526 1.70 -27.18 -15.94
N ILE A 527 1.17 -27.92 -14.97
CA ILE A 527 0.58 -29.25 -15.18
C ILE A 527 -0.73 -29.42 -14.38
N SER A 528 -1.83 -29.57 -15.12
CA SER A 528 -3.13 -30.00 -14.57
C SER A 528 -3.36 -31.50 -14.83
N ILE A 529 -3.72 -32.24 -13.78
CA ILE A 529 -4.00 -33.69 -13.80
C ILE A 529 -5.50 -33.93 -14.07
N PRO A 530 -5.90 -34.89 -14.92
CA PRO A 530 -7.31 -35.12 -15.24
C PRO A 530 -8.00 -36.00 -14.17
N GLU A 531 -9.33 -35.90 -14.07
CA GLU A 531 -10.13 -36.75 -13.16
C GLU A 531 -10.13 -38.23 -13.58
N THR A 532 -10.13 -38.47 -14.90
CA THR A 532 -10.11 -39.81 -15.50
C THR A 532 -9.18 -39.87 -16.71
N VAL A 533 -8.72 -41.09 -17.04
CA VAL A 533 -7.97 -41.39 -18.26
C VAL A 533 -8.58 -42.60 -18.98
N GLU A 534 -8.54 -42.62 -20.31
CA GLU A 534 -9.00 -43.74 -21.15
C GLU A 534 -7.85 -44.42 -21.89
N SER A 535 -7.82 -45.74 -21.82
CA SER A 535 -6.90 -46.61 -22.55
C SER A 535 -7.66 -47.85 -23.03
N ASP A 536 -7.48 -48.24 -24.29
CA ASP A 536 -8.22 -49.32 -25.00
C ASP A 536 -9.77 -49.26 -24.89
N GLY A 537 -10.34 -48.08 -24.61
CA GLY A 537 -11.78 -47.85 -24.45
C GLY A 537 -12.33 -48.11 -23.04
N GLU A 538 -11.46 -48.44 -22.08
CA GLU A 538 -11.79 -48.52 -20.65
C GLU A 538 -11.37 -47.24 -19.93
N VAL A 539 -12.17 -46.79 -18.95
CA VAL A 539 -11.98 -45.51 -18.26
C VAL A 539 -11.56 -45.71 -16.80
N TYR A 540 -10.43 -45.14 -16.43
CA TYR A 540 -9.78 -45.28 -15.13
C TYR A 540 -9.81 -43.94 -14.37
N ARG A 541 -10.21 -43.96 -13.10
CA ARG A 541 -10.22 -42.75 -12.25
C ARG A 541 -8.81 -42.47 -11.72
N VAL A 542 -8.27 -41.26 -11.94
CA VAL A 542 -6.94 -40.91 -11.45
C VAL A 542 -7.02 -40.61 -9.95
N THR A 543 -6.49 -41.48 -9.09
CA THR A 543 -6.68 -41.40 -7.63
C THR A 543 -5.41 -41.20 -6.81
N LYS A 544 -4.24 -41.21 -7.44
CA LYS A 544 -2.96 -41.29 -6.70
C LYS A 544 -1.81 -40.63 -7.45
N LEU A 545 -0.94 -39.95 -6.70
CA LEU A 545 0.39 -39.56 -7.13
C LEU A 545 1.40 -40.58 -6.60
N LYS A 546 2.28 -41.10 -7.47
CA LYS A 546 3.37 -42.00 -7.07
C LYS A 546 4.63 -41.24 -6.67
N ARG A 547 5.52 -41.93 -5.97
CA ARG A 547 6.85 -41.44 -5.61
C ARG A 547 7.63 -40.92 -6.81
N GLY A 548 8.11 -39.68 -6.73
CA GLY A 548 8.99 -39.06 -7.73
C GLY A 548 8.29 -38.55 -8.99
N CYS A 549 6.95 -38.42 -8.98
CA CYS A 549 6.20 -38.14 -10.21
C CYS A 549 6.35 -36.71 -10.75
N PHE A 550 6.45 -35.68 -9.90
CA PHE A 550 6.75 -34.30 -10.33
C PHE A 550 8.20 -33.93 -10.00
N GLN A 551 8.98 -33.69 -11.06
CA GLN A 551 10.36 -33.24 -10.98
C GLN A 551 10.51 -32.00 -11.85
N SER A 552 11.04 -30.90 -11.30
CA SER A 552 11.23 -29.63 -12.00
C SER A 552 9.96 -28.88 -12.46
N THR A 553 8.76 -29.37 -12.13
CA THR A 553 7.49 -28.66 -12.39
C THR A 553 7.32 -27.46 -11.44
N ARG A 554 6.81 -26.32 -11.93
CA ARG A 554 6.50 -25.17 -11.06
C ARG A 554 5.07 -25.19 -10.53
N HIS A 555 4.06 -25.25 -11.39
CA HIS A 555 2.63 -25.17 -11.03
C HIS A 555 1.96 -26.52 -11.27
N ILE A 556 1.30 -27.06 -10.24
CA ILE A 556 0.70 -28.39 -10.24
C ILE A 556 -0.74 -28.30 -9.72
N VAL A 557 -1.70 -28.72 -10.54
CA VAL A 557 -3.14 -28.64 -10.25
C VAL A 557 -3.75 -30.04 -10.16
N LEU A 558 -4.30 -30.40 -9.00
CA LEU A 558 -4.75 -31.76 -8.69
C LEU A 558 -6.28 -31.88 -8.56
N PRO A 559 -6.91 -32.88 -9.19
CA PRO A 559 -8.36 -33.09 -9.12
C PRO A 559 -8.82 -33.64 -7.77
N ASP A 560 -10.12 -33.48 -7.52
CA ASP A 560 -10.82 -34.04 -6.35
C ASP A 560 -10.93 -35.59 -6.42
N THR A 561 -10.44 -36.20 -7.49
CA THR A 561 -10.23 -37.63 -7.59
C THR A 561 -8.97 -38.12 -6.88
N ILE A 562 -7.93 -37.28 -6.70
CA ILE A 562 -6.71 -37.66 -5.98
C ILE A 562 -7.02 -37.87 -4.48
N GLU A 563 -6.61 -39.03 -3.97
CA GLU A 563 -6.84 -39.42 -2.58
C GLU A 563 -5.54 -39.76 -1.83
N THR A 564 -4.42 -39.95 -2.54
CA THR A 564 -3.14 -40.39 -1.96
C THR A 564 -1.95 -39.69 -2.61
N LEU A 565 -1.08 -39.12 -1.75
CA LEU A 565 0.22 -38.53 -2.08
C LEU A 565 1.32 -39.42 -1.48
N GLU A 566 2.25 -39.94 -2.29
CA GLU A 566 3.40 -40.71 -1.82
C GLU A 566 4.61 -39.84 -1.43
N ALA A 567 5.66 -40.47 -0.91
CA ALA A 567 6.95 -39.85 -0.62
C ALA A 567 7.60 -39.28 -1.89
N TYR A 568 8.23 -38.10 -1.81
CA TYR A 568 8.92 -37.44 -2.92
C TYR A 568 8.03 -37.17 -4.15
N CYS A 569 6.71 -36.97 -4.00
CA CYS A 569 5.86 -36.62 -5.15
C CYS A 569 6.24 -35.27 -5.77
N PHE A 570 6.75 -34.33 -4.98
CA PHE A 570 7.14 -32.99 -5.42
C PHE A 570 8.63 -32.74 -5.15
N SER A 571 9.40 -32.43 -6.20
CA SER A 571 10.81 -32.04 -6.07
C SER A 571 11.21 -30.88 -6.97
N SER A 572 11.98 -29.95 -6.41
CA SER A 572 12.44 -28.73 -7.09
C SER A 572 13.38 -29.02 -8.28
N PRO A 573 13.49 -28.11 -9.26
CA PRO A 573 14.45 -28.24 -10.36
C PRO A 573 15.89 -28.32 -9.87
N ASN A 574 16.75 -28.94 -10.69
CA ASN A 574 18.16 -29.20 -10.37
C ASN A 574 18.96 -27.89 -10.29
N ILE A 575 19.38 -27.50 -9.09
CA ILE A 575 20.04 -26.21 -8.83
C ILE A 575 21.49 -26.21 -9.37
N TYR A 576 21.64 -25.82 -10.64
CA TYR A 576 22.93 -25.61 -11.32
C TYR A 576 23.31 -24.13 -11.50
N SER A 577 22.65 -23.23 -10.78
CA SER A 577 23.02 -21.82 -10.62
C SER A 577 22.78 -21.37 -9.17
N GLY A 578 23.58 -20.44 -8.65
CA GLY A 578 23.52 -19.99 -7.26
C GLY A 578 22.34 -19.08 -6.89
N VAL A 579 21.30 -19.02 -7.73
CA VAL A 579 20.16 -18.09 -7.59
C VAL A 579 18.87 -18.88 -7.84
N GLY A 580 18.34 -19.51 -6.78
CA GLY A 580 17.15 -20.35 -6.83
C GLY A 580 15.89 -19.62 -6.34
N THR A 581 15.38 -18.66 -7.12
CA THR A 581 14.23 -17.82 -6.77
C THR A 581 12.88 -18.33 -7.29
N GLU A 582 12.84 -19.52 -7.88
CA GLU A 582 11.63 -20.08 -8.50
C GLU A 582 10.71 -20.74 -7.46
N GLU A 583 9.48 -20.23 -7.36
CA GLU A 583 8.44 -20.77 -6.48
C GLU A 583 7.69 -21.93 -7.16
N MET A 584 7.31 -22.94 -6.37
CA MET A 584 6.44 -24.05 -6.80
C MET A 584 5.04 -23.86 -6.22
N PHE A 585 4.01 -23.87 -7.06
CA PHE A 585 2.60 -23.72 -6.70
C PHE A 585 1.90 -25.09 -6.79
N ILE A 586 1.23 -25.50 -5.72
CA ILE A 586 0.51 -26.79 -5.67
C ILE A 586 -0.93 -26.56 -5.20
N GLU A 587 -1.87 -26.88 -6.08
CA GLU A 587 -3.29 -26.79 -5.80
C GLU A 587 -3.90 -28.16 -5.58
N LEU A 588 -4.39 -28.38 -4.36
CA LEU A 588 -4.99 -29.64 -3.94
C LEU A 588 -6.49 -29.70 -4.27
N GLY A 589 -6.93 -30.87 -4.70
CA GLY A 589 -8.34 -31.25 -4.70
C GLY A 589 -8.86 -31.58 -3.30
N SER A 590 -10.18 -31.53 -3.10
CA SER A 590 -10.82 -31.58 -1.77
C SER A 590 -10.81 -32.94 -1.04
N ASN A 591 -10.14 -33.96 -1.59
CA ASN A 591 -10.32 -35.37 -1.23
C ASN A 591 -9.03 -36.10 -0.81
N ILE A 592 -7.95 -35.38 -0.47
CA ILE A 592 -6.69 -35.99 -0.01
C ILE A 592 -6.92 -36.75 1.31
N LYS A 593 -6.82 -38.09 1.28
CA LYS A 593 -6.98 -38.98 2.46
C LYS A 593 -5.65 -39.39 3.06
N ASN A 594 -4.66 -39.66 2.22
CA ASN A 594 -3.32 -40.11 2.62
C ASN A 594 -2.25 -39.16 2.08
N ILE A 595 -1.31 -38.79 2.95
CA ILE A 595 -0.09 -38.05 2.60
C ILE A 595 1.09 -38.70 3.33
N ASP A 596 2.22 -38.85 2.63
CA ASP A 596 3.45 -39.38 3.20
C ASP A 596 4.23 -38.26 3.93
N ASP A 597 4.91 -38.59 5.02
CA ASP A 597 5.75 -37.63 5.77
C ASP A 597 6.94 -37.09 4.96
N LYS A 598 7.18 -37.66 3.77
CA LYS A 598 8.19 -37.25 2.79
C LYS A 598 7.59 -36.71 1.49
N THR A 599 6.29 -36.41 1.38
CA THR A 599 5.69 -35.92 0.12
C THR A 599 6.37 -34.68 -0.46
N PHE A 600 6.90 -33.78 0.40
CA PHE A 600 7.69 -32.59 0.01
C PHE A 600 9.21 -32.77 0.15
N SER A 601 9.71 -33.98 0.46
CA SER A 601 11.15 -34.25 0.50
C SER A 601 11.74 -34.11 -0.91
N GLY A 602 12.76 -33.26 -1.06
CA GLY A 602 13.33 -32.90 -2.37
C GLY A 602 12.79 -31.57 -2.93
N ALA A 603 11.72 -31.01 -2.38
CA ALA A 603 11.31 -29.64 -2.68
C ALA A 603 12.11 -28.64 -1.82
N ILE A 604 13.32 -28.30 -2.28
CA ILE A 604 14.32 -27.50 -1.57
C ILE A 604 14.23 -25.99 -1.87
N GLY A 605 13.53 -25.60 -2.94
CA GLY A 605 13.07 -24.23 -3.18
C GLY A 605 11.80 -23.91 -2.39
N GLN A 606 11.15 -22.79 -2.72
CA GLN A 606 9.87 -22.40 -2.11
C GLN A 606 8.73 -23.26 -2.66
N VAL A 607 7.74 -23.59 -1.81
CA VAL A 607 6.55 -24.36 -2.18
C VAL A 607 5.32 -23.77 -1.50
N ARG A 608 4.40 -23.22 -2.28
CA ARG A 608 3.10 -22.72 -1.86
C ARG A 608 2.04 -23.77 -2.13
N VAL A 609 1.21 -24.06 -1.14
CA VAL A 609 0.16 -25.09 -1.23
C VAL A 609 -1.20 -24.49 -0.85
N SER A 610 -2.21 -24.73 -1.67
CA SER A 610 -3.58 -24.24 -1.51
C SER A 610 -4.60 -25.33 -1.87
N TYR A 611 -5.90 -25.03 -1.73
CA TYR A 611 -7.00 -25.82 -2.29
C TYR A 611 -7.63 -25.03 -3.44
N ARG A 612 -7.90 -25.67 -4.58
CA ARG A 612 -8.45 -25.03 -5.80
C ARG A 612 -9.65 -24.12 -5.50
N ASN A 613 -10.64 -24.63 -4.78
CA ASN A 613 -11.87 -23.91 -4.48
C ASN A 613 -11.84 -23.13 -3.15
N GLY A 614 -10.68 -22.97 -2.50
CA GLY A 614 -10.51 -22.33 -1.18
C GLY A 614 -11.14 -23.07 0.01
N VAL A 615 -12.13 -23.94 -0.22
CA VAL A 615 -12.76 -24.81 0.78
C VAL A 615 -11.88 -26.04 1.00
N GLY A 616 -11.24 -26.12 2.18
CA GLY A 616 -10.42 -27.27 2.56
C GLY A 616 -11.25 -28.54 2.78
N GLY A 617 -10.72 -29.68 2.32
CA GLY A 617 -11.34 -31.00 2.47
C GLY A 617 -10.31 -32.12 2.58
N GLY A 618 -10.74 -33.26 3.14
CA GLY A 618 -9.88 -34.42 3.40
C GLY A 618 -9.15 -34.35 4.75
N ASN A 619 -7.99 -35.02 4.83
CA ASN A 619 -7.18 -35.17 6.05
C ASN A 619 -6.06 -34.11 6.19
N LEU A 620 -6.14 -33.02 5.43
CA LEU A 620 -5.19 -31.91 5.43
C LEU A 620 -5.87 -30.57 5.79
N ILE A 621 -5.06 -29.62 6.24
CA ILE A 621 -5.43 -28.22 6.45
C ILE A 621 -4.36 -27.36 5.77
N CYS A 622 -4.76 -26.48 4.87
CA CYS A 622 -3.88 -25.48 4.24
C CYS A 622 -4.36 -24.09 4.68
N GLU A 623 -3.65 -23.47 5.62
CA GLU A 623 -4.01 -22.16 6.19
C GLU A 623 -2.83 -21.20 6.07
N ASN A 624 -3.02 -20.07 5.38
CA ASN A 624 -2.00 -19.04 5.15
C ASN A 624 -0.66 -19.58 4.60
N GLY A 625 -0.71 -20.63 3.77
CA GLY A 625 0.47 -21.32 3.21
C GLY A 625 1.12 -22.37 4.13
N VAL A 626 0.58 -22.60 5.32
CA VAL A 626 0.99 -23.70 6.21
C VAL A 626 0.14 -24.95 5.96
N VAL A 627 0.81 -26.07 5.70
CA VAL A 627 0.19 -27.39 5.48
C VAL A 627 0.31 -28.24 6.74
N LEU A 628 -0.82 -28.51 7.36
CA LEU A 628 -0.98 -29.31 8.57
C LEU A 628 -1.80 -30.58 8.27
N SER A 629 -1.67 -31.62 9.10
CA SER A 629 -2.71 -32.66 9.19
C SER A 629 -4.02 -32.10 9.74
N ALA A 630 -5.16 -32.75 9.45
CA ALA A 630 -6.48 -32.31 9.93
C ALA A 630 -6.63 -32.27 11.46
N ASP A 631 -5.86 -33.07 12.20
CA ASP A 631 -5.77 -33.03 13.67
C ASP A 631 -4.74 -32.00 14.20
N ARG A 632 -4.04 -31.31 13.28
CA ARG A 632 -2.94 -30.35 13.52
C ARG A 632 -1.76 -30.90 14.32
N THR A 633 -1.54 -32.23 14.32
CA THR A 633 -0.39 -32.86 15.00
C THR A 633 0.87 -32.96 14.13
N LYS A 634 0.74 -32.92 12.80
CA LYS A 634 1.85 -32.89 11.84
C LYS A 634 1.89 -31.56 11.09
N LEU A 635 3.09 -31.02 10.88
CA LEU A 635 3.36 -29.91 9.97
C LEU A 635 4.20 -30.44 8.80
N TYR A 636 3.60 -30.45 7.61
CA TYR A 636 4.16 -31.00 6.38
C TYR A 636 4.94 -29.96 5.57
N ARG A 637 4.46 -28.71 5.54
CA ARG A 637 5.10 -27.58 4.87
C ARG A 637 4.68 -26.26 5.50
N HIS A 638 5.57 -25.28 5.40
CA HIS A 638 5.33 -23.88 5.71
C HIS A 638 5.77 -23.03 4.52
N TYR A 639 4.95 -22.04 4.19
CA TYR A 639 5.22 -20.96 3.27
C TYR A 639 4.40 -19.76 3.77
N THR A 640 4.97 -18.56 3.74
CA THR A 640 4.23 -17.31 3.97
C THR A 640 4.93 -16.18 3.24
N CYS A 641 4.18 -15.17 2.79
CA CYS A 641 4.74 -13.91 2.31
C CYS A 641 4.81 -12.85 3.43
N GLN A 642 4.24 -13.14 4.62
CA GLN A 642 4.15 -12.20 5.72
C GLN A 642 5.48 -12.09 6.47
N ALA A 643 6.05 -10.89 6.46
CA ALA A 643 7.27 -10.61 7.21
C ALA A 643 7.04 -10.65 8.73
N GLY A 644 7.92 -11.35 9.47
CA GLY A 644 7.84 -11.44 10.94
C GLY A 644 8.14 -12.83 11.50
N GLU A 645 7.59 -13.12 12.67
CA GLU A 645 7.81 -14.36 13.42
C GLU A 645 6.68 -15.38 13.20
N TYR A 646 7.02 -16.65 12.96
CA TYR A 646 6.08 -17.77 13.04
C TYR A 646 6.27 -18.54 14.34
N THR A 647 5.18 -18.91 15.03
CA THR A 647 5.24 -19.74 16.24
C THR A 647 4.62 -21.10 15.97
N ILE A 648 5.39 -22.18 16.20
CA ILE A 648 4.90 -23.55 16.00
C ILE A 648 3.69 -23.79 16.94
N PRO A 649 2.50 -24.13 16.41
CA PRO A 649 1.32 -24.35 17.25
C PRO A 649 1.52 -25.51 18.24
N ALA A 650 1.02 -25.34 19.47
CA ALA A 650 1.17 -26.35 20.52
C ALA A 650 0.52 -27.72 20.20
N SER A 651 -0.39 -27.78 19.22
CA SER A 651 -0.94 -29.04 18.69
C SER A 651 0.10 -29.88 17.95
N VAL A 652 1.10 -29.25 17.31
CA VAL A 652 2.10 -29.92 16.48
C VAL A 652 3.03 -30.75 17.36
N LYS A 653 3.26 -31.99 16.92
CA LYS A 653 4.11 -33.01 17.54
C LYS A 653 5.14 -33.58 16.58
N TYR A 654 4.98 -33.37 15.27
CA TYR A 654 5.95 -33.80 14.27
C TYR A 654 6.12 -32.70 13.20
N ILE A 655 7.37 -32.33 12.93
CA ILE A 655 7.77 -31.46 11.82
C ILE A 655 8.54 -32.31 10.80
N THR A 656 8.06 -32.36 9.56
CA THR A 656 8.57 -33.23 8.49
C THR A 656 9.92 -32.79 7.91
N GLU A 657 10.45 -33.62 7.00
CA GLU A 657 11.58 -33.25 6.15
C GLU A 657 11.21 -32.09 5.21
N CYS A 658 12.11 -31.11 5.05
CA CYS A 658 11.91 -29.90 4.25
C CYS A 658 10.67 -29.04 4.62
N ALA A 659 10.12 -29.20 5.83
CA ALA A 659 8.93 -28.48 6.28
C ALA A 659 9.05 -26.95 6.14
N PHE A 660 10.24 -26.37 6.40
CA PHE A 660 10.53 -24.93 6.28
C PHE A 660 11.51 -24.62 5.14
N ALA A 661 11.77 -25.55 4.23
CA ALA A 661 12.74 -25.33 3.16
C ALA A 661 12.36 -24.15 2.25
N GLY A 662 13.36 -23.43 1.76
CA GLY A 662 13.19 -22.23 0.94
C GLY A 662 12.65 -21.00 1.69
N ASN A 663 12.25 -21.10 2.96
CA ASN A 663 11.78 -19.94 3.73
C ASN A 663 12.97 -19.12 4.22
N GLY A 664 12.98 -17.82 3.94
CA GLY A 664 14.05 -16.90 4.29
C GLY A 664 13.75 -15.47 3.87
N GLU A 665 14.76 -14.76 3.38
CA GLU A 665 14.70 -13.30 3.12
C GLU A 665 13.59 -12.93 2.13
N VAL A 666 13.41 -13.71 1.05
CA VAL A 666 12.36 -13.52 0.04
C VAL A 666 10.94 -13.71 0.60
N THR A 667 10.77 -14.59 1.59
CA THR A 667 9.48 -14.83 2.26
C THR A 667 9.19 -13.86 3.42
N GLY A 668 10.17 -13.06 3.84
CA GLY A 668 10.08 -12.17 5.00
C GLY A 668 10.07 -12.85 6.39
N LEU A 669 9.99 -14.19 6.46
CA LEU A 669 10.03 -14.95 7.71
C LEU A 669 11.39 -14.75 8.41
N SER A 670 11.40 -13.98 9.50
CA SER A 670 12.63 -13.61 10.22
C SER A 670 12.94 -14.55 11.39
N GLN A 671 11.92 -15.13 12.02
CA GLN A 671 12.07 -15.96 13.21
C GLN A 671 11.05 -17.12 13.26
N ILE A 672 11.49 -18.28 13.75
CA ILE A 672 10.66 -19.45 14.03
C ILE A 672 10.73 -19.75 15.52
N ASN A 673 9.63 -19.53 16.24
CA ASN A 673 9.50 -19.76 17.68
C ASN A 673 9.04 -21.20 17.95
N ILE A 674 9.86 -21.98 18.67
CA ILE A 674 9.65 -23.39 18.99
C ILE A 674 9.60 -23.58 20.50
N GLN A 675 8.45 -23.99 21.04
CA GLN A 675 8.33 -24.38 22.46
C GLN A 675 9.03 -25.72 22.71
N LYS A 676 9.96 -25.76 23.67
CA LYS A 676 10.74 -26.97 24.06
C LYS A 676 9.87 -28.02 24.75
N ARG A 677 9.12 -28.81 23.98
CA ARG A 677 8.21 -29.85 24.48
C ARG A 677 8.75 -31.25 24.20
N LYS A 678 8.63 -32.16 25.18
CA LYS A 678 9.13 -33.56 25.07
C LYS A 678 8.36 -34.43 24.06
N ASP A 679 7.18 -33.99 23.64
CA ASP A 679 6.36 -34.66 22.62
C ASP A 679 6.50 -34.06 21.21
N LEU A 680 7.34 -33.03 21.04
CA LEU A 680 7.67 -32.45 19.74
C LEU A 680 8.90 -33.14 19.13
N GLN A 681 8.68 -33.84 18.02
CA GLN A 681 9.72 -34.40 17.18
C GLN A 681 9.96 -33.49 15.96
N ILE A 682 11.22 -33.26 15.62
CA ILE A 682 11.64 -32.41 14.50
C ILE A 682 12.56 -33.24 13.62
N HIS A 683 12.25 -33.37 12.34
CA HIS A 683 13.13 -34.05 11.40
C HIS A 683 14.45 -33.28 11.22
N GLN A 684 15.59 -33.97 11.13
CA GLN A 684 16.92 -33.34 11.03
C GLN A 684 17.04 -32.33 9.86
N ASN A 685 16.28 -32.55 8.78
CA ASN A 685 16.24 -31.72 7.58
C ASN A 685 15.01 -30.78 7.53
N ALA A 686 14.32 -30.53 8.65
CA ALA A 686 13.10 -29.69 8.67
C ALA A 686 13.37 -28.24 8.22
N PHE A 687 14.54 -27.70 8.58
CA PHE A 687 14.97 -26.32 8.27
C PHE A 687 16.09 -26.29 7.20
N ASN A 688 16.19 -27.32 6.36
CA ASN A 688 17.19 -27.34 5.28
C ASN A 688 16.92 -26.19 4.29
N ASN A 689 17.94 -25.41 3.94
CA ASN A 689 17.80 -24.21 3.11
C ASN A 689 16.77 -23.19 3.67
N CYS A 690 16.83 -22.91 4.98
CA CYS A 690 15.99 -21.92 5.66
C CYS A 690 16.85 -20.86 6.38
N ASN A 691 16.56 -19.58 6.16
CA ASN A 691 17.36 -18.46 6.69
C ASN A 691 16.72 -17.74 7.90
N ALA A 692 15.60 -18.24 8.42
CA ALA A 692 14.93 -17.68 9.59
C ALA A 692 15.66 -18.06 10.90
N TYR A 693 15.71 -17.14 11.87
CA TYR A 693 16.30 -17.41 13.18
C TYR A 693 15.44 -18.39 13.99
N ILE A 694 16.03 -19.49 14.49
CA ILE A 694 15.28 -20.50 15.25
C ILE A 694 15.39 -20.21 16.75
N ASN A 695 14.28 -19.75 17.33
CA ASN A 695 14.17 -19.38 18.74
C ASN A 695 13.52 -20.52 19.55
N TYR A 696 14.25 -21.13 20.48
CA TYR A 696 13.75 -22.21 21.33
C TYR A 696 13.28 -21.67 22.69
N MET A 697 11.97 -21.52 22.84
CA MET A 697 11.31 -21.06 24.06
C MET A 697 11.21 -22.17 25.10
N ASP A 698 11.54 -21.89 26.36
CA ASP A 698 11.20 -22.77 27.49
C ASP A 698 9.69 -22.75 27.76
N VAL A 699 9.20 -23.79 28.43
CA VAL A 699 7.77 -23.97 28.75
C VAL A 699 7.55 -23.55 30.20
N ASP A 700 6.73 -22.53 30.44
CA ASP A 700 6.16 -22.27 31.75
C ASP A 700 5.13 -23.37 32.08
N ASP A 701 5.36 -24.11 33.17
CA ASP A 701 4.53 -25.23 33.66
C ASP A 701 3.17 -24.77 34.25
N SER A 702 2.59 -23.66 33.78
CA SER A 702 1.44 -22.99 34.42
C SER A 702 0.05 -23.30 33.85
N ASP A 703 -0.07 -23.76 32.60
CA ASP A 703 -1.37 -23.95 31.95
C ASP A 703 -1.61 -25.36 31.39
N THR A 704 -2.49 -26.11 32.05
CA THR A 704 -3.14 -27.29 31.50
C THR A 704 -4.64 -27.26 31.80
N VAL A 705 -5.50 -27.28 30.78
CA VAL A 705 -6.78 -28.04 30.71
C VAL A 705 -7.45 -27.87 29.34
N ALA A 706 -8.12 -28.95 28.91
CA ALA A 706 -8.62 -29.28 27.58
C ALA A 706 -9.55 -28.31 26.81
N SER A 707 -9.50 -28.41 25.48
CA SER A 707 -10.60 -28.10 24.52
C SER A 707 -11.62 -29.27 24.47
N PRO A 708 -12.87 -29.09 23.98
CA PRO A 708 -13.14 -28.95 22.54
C PRO A 708 -14.24 -27.94 22.13
N VAL A 709 -14.43 -27.81 20.82
CA VAL A 709 -15.27 -26.87 20.03
C VAL A 709 -16.51 -27.69 19.53
N PRO A 710 -17.75 -27.16 19.22
CA PRO A 710 -17.96 -26.04 18.29
C PRO A 710 -19.26 -25.17 18.33
N THR A 711 -19.31 -24.23 17.38
CA THR A 711 -20.47 -23.59 16.68
C THR A 711 -21.33 -22.48 17.35
N THR A 712 -21.32 -21.32 16.67
CA THR A 712 -22.43 -20.36 16.39
C THR A 712 -23.42 -19.94 17.48
N THR A 713 -23.46 -18.64 17.82
CA THR A 713 -24.56 -17.69 17.52
C THR A 713 -24.27 -16.27 18.07
N ALA A 714 -25.02 -15.25 17.62
CA ALA A 714 -24.81 -13.85 18.00
C ALA A 714 -25.50 -13.44 19.32
N PRO A 715 -24.93 -12.51 20.12
CA PRO A 715 -25.54 -12.06 21.37
C PRO A 715 -26.46 -10.84 21.20
N THR A 716 -27.78 -11.07 21.16
CA THR A 716 -28.79 -10.02 21.37
C THR A 716 -28.92 -9.71 22.88
N ALA A 717 -29.13 -8.44 23.25
CA ALA A 717 -29.06 -8.01 24.64
C ALA A 717 -30.29 -8.34 25.52
N ALA A 718 -30.04 -8.65 26.80
CA ALA A 718 -30.98 -8.50 27.92
C ALA A 718 -30.22 -8.24 29.24
N SER A 719 -30.91 -7.80 30.30
CA SER A 719 -30.30 -7.31 31.55
C SER A 719 -30.91 -7.96 32.80
N THR A 720 -30.19 -7.97 33.94
CA THR A 720 -30.73 -7.79 35.31
C THR A 720 -29.60 -7.75 36.36
N ALA A 721 -29.94 -7.44 37.63
CA ALA A 721 -29.29 -6.34 38.34
C ALA A 721 -29.40 -6.38 39.88
N SER A 722 -28.58 -5.54 40.56
CA SER A 722 -28.75 -5.05 41.96
C SER A 722 -28.57 -6.08 43.09
N PRO A 723 -28.52 -5.66 44.39
CA PRO A 723 -28.48 -4.31 44.99
C PRO A 723 -27.02 -3.84 45.22
N SER A 724 -26.61 -2.84 46.03
CA SER A 724 -27.24 -1.92 47.02
C SER A 724 -26.36 -0.63 47.11
N ALA A 725 -26.58 0.44 47.89
CA ALA A 725 -27.52 0.79 48.97
C ALA A 725 -27.81 2.33 48.98
N ALA A 726 -28.10 2.93 50.15
CA ALA A 726 -28.32 4.38 50.37
C ALA A 726 -27.89 4.78 51.82
N PRO A 727 -28.08 6.02 52.39
CA PRO A 727 -29.34 6.81 52.39
C PRO A 727 -29.29 8.38 52.41
N THR A 728 -30.39 9.00 51.95
CA THR A 728 -30.99 10.31 52.40
C THR A 728 -30.23 11.65 52.18
N ALA A 729 -30.86 12.84 52.13
CA ALA A 729 -32.22 13.25 52.51
C ALA A 729 -32.85 14.35 51.59
N SER A 730 -34.15 14.65 51.81
CA SER A 730 -34.94 15.75 51.18
C SER A 730 -36.06 16.23 52.14
N PRO A 731 -36.67 17.41 51.92
CA PRO A 731 -38.14 17.52 52.08
C PRO A 731 -38.91 18.57 51.20
N THR A 732 -39.93 18.11 50.46
CA THR A 732 -41.30 18.72 50.24
C THR A 732 -41.43 20.16 49.61
N GLN A 733 -42.52 20.64 48.95
CA GLN A 733 -43.97 20.31 48.88
C GLN A 733 -44.61 20.42 47.46
N THR A 734 -45.92 20.07 47.34
CA THR A 734 -46.80 19.94 46.14
C THR A 734 -48.14 20.73 46.38
N PRO A 735 -49.37 20.50 45.80
CA PRO A 735 -49.90 19.65 44.68
C PRO A 735 -51.04 20.26 43.76
N ASN A 736 -51.60 19.42 42.85
CA ASN A 736 -52.97 19.37 42.20
C ASN A 736 -53.03 19.47 40.64
N VAL A 737 -53.73 18.69 39.75
CA VAL A 737 -54.99 17.86 39.60
C VAL A 737 -56.36 18.62 39.50
N THR A 738 -57.38 18.30 38.65
CA THR A 738 -57.82 17.04 37.95
C THR A 738 -58.57 17.19 36.57
N VAL A 739 -58.03 16.63 35.47
CA VAL A 739 -58.64 15.90 34.30
C VAL A 739 -59.91 16.49 33.53
N PRO A 740 -60.93 15.76 32.95
CA PRO A 740 -61.52 15.96 31.57
C PRO A 740 -62.94 16.65 31.53
N PRO A 741 -63.76 16.84 30.42
CA PRO A 741 -63.98 15.98 29.20
C PRO A 741 -64.47 16.56 27.81
N ILE A 742 -64.68 15.61 26.87
CA ILE A 742 -65.36 15.45 25.54
C ILE A 742 -66.44 16.49 25.02
N ILE A 743 -66.57 16.62 23.66
CA ILE A 743 -67.78 16.85 22.77
C ILE A 743 -67.67 18.00 21.69
N LEU A 744 -68.33 17.79 20.53
CA LEU A 744 -68.48 18.59 19.26
C LEU A 744 -69.80 19.44 19.25
N PRO A 745 -70.07 20.49 18.39
CA PRO A 745 -70.39 20.30 16.94
C PRO A 745 -70.42 21.52 15.92
N THR A 746 -70.52 21.20 14.61
CA THR A 746 -71.28 21.79 13.44
C THR A 746 -71.33 23.29 12.97
N GLN A 747 -71.11 23.45 11.65
CA GLN A 747 -71.88 24.21 10.59
C GLN A 747 -71.48 25.63 10.04
N LYS A 748 -72.20 26.08 8.97
CA LYS A 748 -71.84 26.96 7.80
C LYS A 748 -72.77 28.22 7.70
N PRO A 749 -72.61 29.27 6.83
CA PRO A 749 -72.94 29.24 5.36
C PRO A 749 -72.25 30.29 4.40
N SER A 750 -72.58 30.26 3.08
CA SER A 750 -72.52 31.30 1.98
C SER A 750 -71.25 32.18 1.73
N GLU A 751 -71.02 32.90 0.60
CA GLU A 751 -71.83 33.24 -0.62
C GLU A 751 -70.94 33.45 -1.90
N ALA A 752 -71.49 33.94 -3.03
CA ALA A 752 -70.83 34.18 -4.35
C ALA A 752 -70.76 35.73 -4.68
N PRO A 753 -70.58 36.31 -5.92
CA PRO A 753 -70.70 35.77 -7.31
C PRO A 753 -69.78 36.34 -8.46
N THR A 754 -70.00 35.84 -9.69
CA THR A 754 -69.93 36.47 -11.06
C THR A 754 -68.64 36.91 -11.79
N ALA A 755 -68.57 36.47 -13.07
CA ALA A 755 -68.38 37.24 -14.33
C ALA A 755 -67.13 37.02 -15.23
N SER A 756 -67.42 36.95 -16.55
CA SER A 756 -66.54 36.84 -17.74
C SER A 756 -66.13 38.26 -18.27
N PRO A 757 -65.46 38.51 -19.45
CA PRO A 757 -65.55 37.80 -20.75
C PRO A 757 -64.27 37.71 -21.65
N SER A 758 -64.41 36.99 -22.79
CA SER A 758 -63.93 37.22 -24.20
C SER A 758 -62.66 38.08 -24.50
N THR A 759 -61.85 37.86 -25.56
CA THR A 759 -62.18 37.52 -26.98
C THR A 759 -61.03 36.84 -27.79
N ALA A 760 -61.43 36.17 -28.88
CA ALA A 760 -60.75 36.05 -30.20
C ALA A 760 -59.65 34.98 -30.49
N LEU A 761 -59.76 34.44 -31.72
CA LEU A 761 -58.96 33.46 -32.48
C LEU A 761 -58.18 34.21 -33.62
N PRO A 762 -57.36 33.60 -34.53
CA PRO A 762 -57.26 32.19 -35.00
C PRO A 762 -55.80 31.62 -34.92
N VAL A 763 -55.31 30.55 -35.60
CA VAL A 763 -55.68 29.80 -36.84
C VAL A 763 -55.23 28.32 -36.81
N SER A 764 -55.76 27.51 -37.75
CA SER A 764 -55.32 26.14 -38.14
C SER A 764 -54.52 26.20 -39.47
N PRO A 765 -54.23 25.12 -40.28
CA PRO A 765 -54.64 23.69 -40.32
C PRO A 765 -53.50 22.70 -39.94
N ALA A 766 -53.74 21.46 -39.47
CA ALA A 766 -54.23 20.22 -40.14
C ALA A 766 -53.19 19.60 -41.13
N THR A 767 -53.09 18.28 -41.36
CA THR A 767 -53.96 17.09 -41.13
C THR A 767 -53.01 15.84 -41.03
N ALA A 768 -53.34 14.56 -40.75
CA ALA A 768 -54.59 13.80 -40.67
C ALA A 768 -54.47 12.52 -39.79
N THR A 769 -55.54 11.71 -39.77
CA THR A 769 -55.71 10.35 -39.19
C THR A 769 -55.70 9.28 -40.33
N PRO A 770 -55.99 7.94 -40.20
CA PRO A 770 -56.89 7.18 -39.29
C PRO A 770 -56.14 6.05 -38.51
N ALA A 771 -56.74 5.05 -37.84
CA ALA A 771 -58.13 4.55 -37.67
C ALA A 771 -58.31 4.06 -36.21
N VAL A 772 -59.41 4.25 -35.46
CA VAL A 772 -60.89 4.17 -35.64
C VAL A 772 -61.46 2.86 -35.03
N PRO A 773 -62.57 2.90 -34.23
CA PRO A 773 -62.66 2.11 -32.98
C PRO A 773 -64.06 1.46 -32.73
N ASP A 774 -64.38 1.19 -31.44
CA ASP A 774 -65.74 1.26 -30.83
C ASP A 774 -66.77 0.14 -31.18
N GLN A 775 -67.68 -0.36 -30.31
CA GLN A 775 -68.29 0.16 -29.05
C GLN A 775 -68.54 -0.93 -27.96
N GLN A 776 -68.94 -0.48 -26.76
CA GLN A 776 -69.57 -1.25 -25.66
C GLN A 776 -71.10 -1.45 -25.91
N PRO A 777 -71.97 -1.99 -24.99
CA PRO A 777 -71.73 -2.58 -23.65
C PRO A 777 -72.53 -3.87 -23.30
N GLN A 778 -72.09 -4.61 -22.25
CA GLN A 778 -72.93 -5.04 -21.11
C GLN A 778 -72.10 -5.75 -20.02
N THR A 779 -72.61 -5.72 -18.78
CA THR A 779 -72.06 -6.36 -17.56
C THR A 779 -72.63 -7.80 -17.38
N PRO A 780 -72.10 -8.71 -16.51
CA PRO A 780 -71.41 -8.41 -15.24
C PRO A 780 -70.28 -9.39 -14.74
N ILE A 781 -69.74 -9.07 -13.55
CA ILE A 781 -68.93 -9.89 -12.61
C ILE A 781 -67.51 -10.32 -13.04
N VAL A 782 -66.48 -9.74 -12.39
CA VAL A 782 -65.55 -10.40 -11.44
C VAL A 782 -64.78 -9.30 -10.69
N SER A 783 -64.22 -9.64 -9.52
CA SER A 783 -63.54 -8.72 -8.60
C SER A 783 -62.16 -8.24 -9.09
N SER A 784 -61.89 -6.94 -8.88
CA SER A 784 -60.53 -6.38 -8.78
C SER A 784 -60.49 -5.28 -7.71
N GLU A 785 -59.30 -5.01 -7.17
CA GLU A 785 -59.11 -4.14 -6.00
C GLU A 785 -58.93 -2.66 -6.38
N ASN A 786 -59.18 -1.75 -5.43
CA ASN A 786 -59.03 -0.30 -5.63
C ASN A 786 -57.54 0.11 -5.59
N GLU A 787 -56.87 0.13 -6.75
CA GLU A 787 -55.63 0.88 -6.89
C GLU A 787 -55.88 2.38 -6.73
N ARG A 788 -55.35 2.97 -5.66
CA ARG A 788 -55.19 4.42 -5.57
C ARG A 788 -53.96 4.81 -6.39
N LYS A 789 -54.11 5.76 -7.32
CA LYS A 789 -52.97 6.50 -7.89
C LYS A 789 -52.21 7.17 -6.73
N GLU A 790 -51.07 6.61 -6.31
CA GLU A 790 -50.19 7.24 -5.33
C GLU A 790 -49.43 8.41 -5.99
N SER A 791 -49.41 9.57 -5.32
CA SER A 791 -48.76 10.77 -5.83
C SER A 791 -47.23 10.72 -5.69
N ILE A 792 -46.50 11.28 -6.67
CA ILE A 792 -45.04 11.17 -6.78
C ILE A 792 -44.30 11.67 -5.51
N LYS A 793 -43.48 10.80 -4.92
CA LYS A 793 -42.92 11.00 -3.57
C LYS A 793 -41.61 11.82 -3.54
N LEU A 794 -41.69 13.09 -3.91
CA LEU A 794 -40.54 14.01 -3.98
C LEU A 794 -40.11 14.53 -2.58
N THR A 795 -39.34 13.71 -1.84
CA THR A 795 -38.93 14.02 -0.45
C THR A 795 -37.40 14.06 -0.28
N ILE A 796 -36.86 15.22 0.10
CA ILE A 796 -35.42 15.37 0.39
C ILE A 796 -35.06 14.71 1.73
N THR A 797 -34.11 13.77 1.71
CA THR A 797 -33.52 13.14 2.91
C THR A 797 -32.02 13.41 3.01
N GLY A 798 -31.40 13.08 4.15
CA GLY A 798 -29.94 13.23 4.34
C GLY A 798 -29.36 14.65 4.39
N LEU A 799 -30.16 15.72 4.31
CA LEU A 799 -29.65 17.10 4.18
C LEU A 799 -28.56 17.46 5.21
N CYS A 800 -27.33 17.63 4.71
CA CYS A 800 -26.17 18.07 5.46
C CYS A 800 -25.64 19.42 4.97
N LEU A 801 -24.91 20.09 5.85
CA LEU A 801 -24.20 21.33 5.58
C LEU A 801 -22.84 21.25 6.30
N SER A 802 -21.75 21.53 5.59
CA SER A 802 -20.41 21.70 6.16
C SER A 802 -19.78 22.99 5.61
N TYR A 803 -18.67 23.45 6.16
CA TYR A 803 -18.00 24.68 5.71
C TYR A 803 -16.47 24.54 5.72
N ASN A 804 -15.83 25.41 4.94
CA ASN A 804 -14.47 25.89 5.19
C ASN A 804 -14.51 27.42 5.40
N GLU A 805 -13.37 28.12 5.43
CA GLU A 805 -13.35 29.58 5.65
C GLU A 805 -14.13 30.41 4.60
N LYS A 806 -14.41 29.86 3.40
CA LYS A 806 -14.89 30.64 2.23
C LYS A 806 -16.05 30.00 1.46
N SER A 807 -16.46 28.78 1.79
CA SER A 807 -17.59 28.10 1.15
C SER A 807 -18.37 27.21 2.11
N VAL A 808 -19.68 27.07 1.86
CA VAL A 808 -20.53 26.05 2.48
C VAL A 808 -20.75 24.93 1.47
N SER A 809 -20.44 23.69 1.84
CA SER A 809 -20.87 22.51 1.09
C SER A 809 -22.24 22.05 1.59
N ILE A 810 -23.10 21.68 0.65
CA ILE A 810 -24.49 21.31 0.86
C ILE A 810 -24.69 19.94 0.19
N THR A 811 -25.14 18.93 0.93
CA THR A 811 -25.33 17.57 0.42
C THR A 811 -26.65 16.97 0.89
N TRP A 812 -27.22 16.04 0.13
CA TRP A 812 -28.45 15.30 0.47
C TRP A 812 -28.40 13.88 -0.11
N LYS A 813 -29.33 12.99 0.30
CA LYS A 813 -29.50 11.70 -0.40
C LYS A 813 -30.34 11.91 -1.66
N GLN A 814 -30.03 11.16 -2.72
CA GLN A 814 -30.78 11.17 -3.98
C GLN A 814 -32.26 10.84 -3.75
N CYS A 815 -33.13 11.54 -4.46
CA CYS A 815 -34.57 11.32 -4.48
C CYS A 815 -34.92 10.57 -5.77
N ARG A 816 -35.33 9.30 -5.68
CA ARG A 816 -35.51 8.37 -6.80
C ARG A 816 -36.31 8.93 -8.00
N ASN A 817 -37.28 9.80 -7.73
CA ASN A 817 -38.22 10.31 -8.74
C ASN A 817 -37.93 11.78 -9.14
N ALA A 818 -36.71 12.29 -8.93
CA ALA A 818 -36.37 13.70 -9.12
C ALA A 818 -35.42 13.95 -10.31
N GLU A 819 -35.92 14.62 -11.34
CA GLU A 819 -35.16 15.09 -12.51
C GLU A 819 -34.03 16.05 -12.13
N PHE A 820 -34.33 16.99 -11.22
CA PHE A 820 -33.39 18.03 -10.81
C PHE A 820 -33.69 18.61 -9.43
N TYR A 821 -32.69 19.27 -8.85
CA TYR A 821 -32.78 19.90 -7.52
C TYR A 821 -32.72 21.42 -7.62
N ARG A 822 -33.56 22.11 -6.84
CA ARG A 822 -33.55 23.58 -6.70
C ARG A 822 -32.98 23.96 -5.34
N ILE A 823 -31.89 24.71 -5.33
CA ILE A 823 -31.15 25.11 -4.12
C ILE A 823 -31.36 26.59 -3.87
N TYR A 824 -31.85 26.93 -2.68
CA TYR A 824 -32.15 28.29 -2.25
C TYR A 824 -31.37 28.66 -1.00
N ARG A 825 -31.07 29.95 -0.85
CA ARG A 825 -30.33 30.53 0.28
C ARG A 825 -30.99 31.78 0.84
N ALA A 826 -30.89 31.97 2.14
CA ALA A 826 -31.25 33.21 2.84
C ALA A 826 -30.17 33.65 3.84
N GLU A 827 -29.99 34.96 4.02
CA GLU A 827 -29.22 35.53 5.16
C GLU A 827 -30.12 35.82 6.38
N LYS A 828 -31.45 35.71 6.23
CA LYS A 828 -32.44 35.79 7.32
C LYS A 828 -33.49 34.71 7.11
N LYS A 829 -33.83 33.94 8.16
CA LYS A 829 -34.79 32.83 8.11
C LYS A 829 -36.08 33.25 7.40
N GLY A 830 -36.52 32.49 6.40
CA GLY A 830 -37.74 32.74 5.63
C GLY A 830 -37.58 33.55 4.33
N LYS A 831 -36.54 34.39 4.16
CA LYS A 831 -36.34 35.17 2.92
C LYS A 831 -35.35 34.50 1.94
N TYR A 832 -35.75 33.36 1.43
CA TYR A 832 -34.98 32.54 0.50
C TYR A 832 -34.94 33.11 -0.93
N ARG A 833 -33.80 32.97 -1.61
CA ARG A 833 -33.62 33.20 -3.05
C ARG A 833 -33.03 31.94 -3.67
N LEU A 834 -33.47 31.58 -4.88
CA LEU A 834 -32.82 30.51 -5.66
C LEU A 834 -31.36 30.92 -5.94
N ILE A 835 -30.42 29.99 -5.76
CA ILE A 835 -28.99 30.21 -6.05
C ILE A 835 -28.41 29.21 -7.06
N GLN A 836 -29.02 28.03 -7.20
CA GLN A 836 -28.62 27.01 -8.17
C GLN A 836 -29.81 26.12 -8.55
N VAL A 837 -29.81 25.64 -9.79
CA VAL A 837 -30.54 24.42 -10.22
C VAL A 837 -29.49 23.38 -10.62
N LEU A 838 -29.68 22.12 -10.24
CA LEU A 838 -28.79 21.01 -10.58
C LEU A 838 -29.56 19.92 -11.33
N THR A 839 -29.21 19.71 -12.59
CA THR A 839 -29.63 18.58 -13.44
C THR A 839 -28.63 17.42 -13.35
N GLY A 840 -29.00 16.26 -13.88
CA GLY A 840 -28.11 15.08 -13.94
C GLY A 840 -27.86 14.45 -12.57
N MET A 841 -28.92 14.18 -11.81
CA MET A 841 -28.93 13.50 -10.50
C MET A 841 -28.11 14.11 -9.35
N LYS A 842 -27.26 15.13 -9.58
CA LYS A 842 -26.25 15.63 -8.63
C LYS A 842 -26.82 15.98 -7.25
N THR A 843 -26.26 15.35 -6.21
CA THR A 843 -26.71 15.38 -4.81
C THR A 843 -25.90 16.35 -3.91
N SER A 844 -25.03 17.16 -4.51
CA SER A 844 -24.11 18.06 -3.78
C SER A 844 -23.96 19.43 -4.45
N TYR A 845 -23.65 20.46 -3.67
CA TYR A 845 -23.35 21.81 -4.15
C TYR A 845 -22.43 22.58 -3.19
N VAL A 846 -21.51 23.39 -3.74
CA VAL A 846 -20.60 24.22 -2.94
C VAL A 846 -20.88 25.71 -3.18
N ASP A 847 -21.50 26.35 -2.21
CA ASP A 847 -21.75 27.79 -2.22
C ASP A 847 -20.49 28.56 -1.82
N LYS A 848 -19.74 29.00 -2.84
CA LYS A 848 -18.53 29.85 -2.71
C LYS A 848 -18.84 31.35 -2.53
N LYS A 849 -20.11 31.76 -2.40
CA LYS A 849 -20.55 33.18 -2.31
C LYS A 849 -20.99 33.56 -0.88
N VAL A 850 -20.26 33.08 0.11
CA VAL A 850 -20.53 33.24 1.56
C VAL A 850 -19.44 34.07 2.25
N ASN A 851 -19.66 34.47 3.51
CA ASN A 851 -18.72 35.28 4.29
C ASN A 851 -18.51 34.69 5.69
N PRO A 852 -17.31 34.76 6.28
CA PRO A 852 -17.07 34.46 7.69
C PRO A 852 -17.97 35.25 8.65
N ALA A 853 -18.18 34.73 9.86
CA ALA A 853 -19.02 35.30 10.91
C ALA A 853 -20.51 35.50 10.57
N LYS A 854 -21.00 35.02 9.41
CA LYS A 854 -22.42 35.03 9.03
C LYS A 854 -23.10 33.67 9.24
N ARG A 855 -24.41 33.72 9.51
CA ARG A 855 -25.32 32.56 9.45
C ARG A 855 -26.06 32.55 8.11
N TYR A 856 -26.03 31.41 7.44
CA TYR A 856 -26.76 31.14 6.20
C TYR A 856 -27.82 30.06 6.43
N TYR A 857 -28.96 30.21 5.76
CA TYR A 857 -30.06 29.24 5.75
C TYR A 857 -30.20 28.71 4.33
N TYR A 858 -30.20 27.39 4.16
CA TYR A 858 -30.40 26.73 2.88
C TYR A 858 -31.74 25.99 2.87
N LYS A 859 -32.43 26.00 1.73
CA LYS A 859 -33.65 25.21 1.41
C LYS A 859 -33.33 24.44 0.12
N ILE A 860 -33.68 23.16 0.06
CA ILE A 860 -33.59 22.35 -1.16
C ILE A 860 -34.93 21.68 -1.43
N SER A 861 -35.34 21.70 -2.69
CA SER A 861 -36.49 20.95 -3.21
C SER A 861 -36.01 19.99 -4.31
N ALA A 862 -36.61 18.80 -4.36
CA ALA A 862 -36.60 17.95 -5.54
C ALA A 862 -37.69 18.42 -6.51
N VAL A 863 -37.46 18.29 -7.81
CA VAL A 863 -38.48 18.50 -8.85
C VAL A 863 -38.52 17.24 -9.72
N GLY A 864 -39.73 16.72 -9.96
CA GLY A 864 -39.99 15.55 -10.80
C GLY A 864 -41.14 15.81 -11.76
N ILE A 865 -41.41 14.87 -12.66
CA ILE A 865 -42.52 14.92 -13.61
C ILE A 865 -43.65 14.00 -13.12
N GLU A 866 -44.88 14.51 -13.06
CA GLU A 866 -46.08 13.73 -12.72
C GLU A 866 -47.20 14.08 -13.69
N ASP A 867 -47.78 13.07 -14.34
CA ASP A 867 -48.77 13.22 -15.43
C ASP A 867 -48.36 14.24 -16.52
N GLY A 868 -47.04 14.39 -16.76
CA GLY A 868 -46.45 15.30 -17.74
C GLY A 868 -46.07 16.70 -17.22
N GLU A 869 -46.47 17.08 -16.00
CA GLU A 869 -46.16 18.38 -15.41
C GLU A 869 -45.00 18.34 -14.40
N LEU A 870 -44.19 19.41 -14.34
CA LEU A 870 -43.11 19.56 -13.37
C LEU A 870 -43.64 19.95 -11.98
N ARG A 871 -43.58 19.02 -11.02
CA ARG A 871 -43.95 19.27 -9.61
C ARG A 871 -42.73 19.43 -8.72
N GLU A 872 -42.76 20.45 -7.84
CA GLU A 872 -41.72 20.69 -6.82
C GLU A 872 -42.14 20.06 -5.48
N GLY A 873 -41.31 19.15 -4.97
CA GLY A 873 -41.56 18.41 -3.74
C GLY A 873 -41.34 19.19 -2.44
N ALA A 874 -41.70 18.55 -1.32
CA ALA A 874 -41.63 19.13 0.02
C ALA A 874 -40.18 19.50 0.39
N ALA A 875 -39.90 20.79 0.45
CA ALA A 875 -38.54 21.29 0.54
C ALA A 875 -37.96 21.25 1.96
N ARG A 876 -36.77 20.67 2.10
CA ARG A 876 -36.07 20.55 3.39
C ARG A 876 -35.13 21.74 3.59
N SER A 877 -34.99 22.22 4.82
CA SER A 877 -34.10 23.34 5.14
C SER A 877 -33.20 23.07 6.34
N LYS A 878 -32.02 23.71 6.35
CA LYS A 878 -31.00 23.63 7.41
C LYS A 878 -30.25 24.97 7.46
N SER A 879 -29.58 25.27 8.57
CA SER A 879 -28.80 26.52 8.71
C SER A 879 -27.42 26.25 9.30
N ILE A 880 -26.42 27.00 8.85
CA ILE A 880 -25.03 26.90 9.30
C ILE A 880 -24.45 28.28 9.58
N THR A 881 -23.53 28.38 10.53
CA THR A 881 -22.83 29.63 10.86
C THR A 881 -21.35 29.43 10.57
N ILE A 882 -20.78 30.27 9.71
CA ILE A 882 -19.36 30.16 9.34
C ILE A 882 -18.55 30.85 10.43
N PRO A 883 -17.59 30.18 11.09
CA PRO A 883 -16.72 30.80 12.08
C PRO A 883 -15.78 31.82 11.42
N GLY A 884 -15.19 32.69 12.23
CA GLY A 884 -14.34 33.78 11.77
C GLY A 884 -14.67 35.09 12.46
N LEU A 885 -14.05 36.17 11.98
CA LEU A 885 -14.25 37.53 12.48
C LEU A 885 -14.66 38.46 11.34
N GLU A 886 -15.53 39.43 11.62
CA GLU A 886 -15.90 40.45 10.64
C GLU A 886 -14.68 41.17 10.06
N ARG A 887 -14.70 41.42 8.74
CA ARG A 887 -13.72 42.26 8.02
C ARG A 887 -13.54 43.60 8.74
N PRO A 888 -12.32 44.03 9.06
CA PRO A 888 -12.13 45.28 9.79
C PRO A 888 -12.51 46.47 8.91
N THR A 889 -13.02 47.52 9.53
CA THR A 889 -13.10 48.85 8.91
C THR A 889 -11.86 49.64 9.29
N ILE A 890 -11.12 50.21 8.32
CA ILE A 890 -9.91 51.00 8.59
C ILE A 890 -10.03 52.44 8.06
N LYS A 891 -9.28 53.35 8.67
CA LYS A 891 -9.00 54.69 8.13
C LYS A 891 -7.50 54.92 8.09
N VAL A 892 -6.96 55.16 6.91
CA VAL A 892 -5.55 55.50 6.71
C VAL A 892 -5.37 57.03 6.80
N LYS A 893 -4.29 57.50 7.42
CA LYS A 893 -3.86 58.91 7.41
C LYS A 893 -2.35 59.01 7.16
N LYS A 894 -1.92 59.93 6.30
CA LYS A 894 -0.52 60.37 6.21
C LYS A 894 -0.21 61.36 7.36
N GLY A 895 1.05 61.52 7.73
CA GLY A 895 1.48 62.50 8.74
C GLY A 895 2.99 62.72 8.75
N LYS A 896 3.43 63.77 9.45
CA LYS A 896 4.84 64.12 9.71
C LYS A 896 4.97 64.46 11.20
N ALA A 897 6.07 64.09 11.83
CA ALA A 897 6.51 64.52 13.15
C ALA A 897 8.03 64.47 13.16
N ASP A 898 8.70 65.47 13.73
CA ASP A 898 10.16 65.48 13.97
C ASP A 898 10.95 65.12 12.70
N LEU A 899 10.61 65.82 11.61
CA LEU A 899 11.02 65.58 10.21
C LEU A 899 10.58 64.25 9.58
N VAL A 900 10.35 63.20 10.37
CA VAL A 900 9.94 61.85 9.93
C VAL A 900 8.51 61.83 9.39
N ARG A 901 8.33 61.31 8.17
CA ARG A 901 7.02 61.01 7.58
C ARG A 901 6.53 59.62 7.99
N TYR A 902 5.23 59.49 8.23
CA TYR A 902 4.60 58.23 8.62
C TYR A 902 3.19 58.04 8.03
N ILE A 903 2.75 56.79 8.02
CA ILE A 903 1.39 56.38 7.68
C ILE A 903 0.74 55.78 8.93
N SER A 904 -0.40 56.32 9.34
CA SER A 904 -1.25 55.77 10.40
C SER A 904 -2.34 54.89 9.80
N VAL A 905 -2.41 53.62 10.22
CA VAL A 905 -3.55 52.74 10.01
C VAL A 905 -4.39 52.73 11.29
N ILE A 906 -5.64 53.17 11.21
CA ILE A 906 -6.56 53.27 12.35
C ILE A 906 -7.70 52.28 12.14
N LEU A 907 -7.82 51.27 12.99
CA LEU A 907 -8.98 50.38 13.02
C LEU A 907 -10.20 51.14 13.58
N LYS A 908 -11.39 50.91 13.01
CA LYS A 908 -12.65 51.60 13.36
C LYS A 908 -13.76 50.66 13.82
N LYS A 909 -13.96 49.54 13.12
CA LYS A 909 -14.74 48.38 13.57
C LYS A 909 -13.86 47.15 13.39
N TYR A 910 -13.76 46.30 14.40
CA TYR A 910 -12.94 45.08 14.39
C TYR A 910 -13.37 44.16 15.54
N GLN A 911 -13.06 42.87 15.43
CA GLN A 911 -13.40 41.86 16.45
C GLN A 911 -12.16 41.07 16.96
N GLY A 912 -11.02 41.16 16.28
CA GLY A 912 -9.78 40.53 16.72
C GLY A 912 -9.08 41.28 17.85
N THR A 913 -8.25 40.57 18.62
CA THR A 913 -7.38 41.16 19.67
C THR A 913 -6.00 41.58 19.13
N HIS A 914 -5.63 41.07 17.95
CA HIS A 914 -4.39 41.35 17.25
C HIS A 914 -4.64 41.77 15.79
N ALA A 915 -3.70 42.48 15.17
CA ALA A 915 -3.75 42.89 13.77
C ALA A 915 -2.53 42.40 12.96
N GLN A 916 -2.70 42.34 11.64
CA GLN A 916 -1.62 42.19 10.66
C GLN A 916 -1.82 43.22 9.55
N VAL A 917 -0.76 43.95 9.20
CA VAL A 917 -0.76 44.92 8.08
C VAL A 917 0.22 44.44 7.01
N TYR A 918 -0.23 44.48 5.76
CA TYR A 918 0.53 44.11 4.58
C TYR A 918 0.59 45.31 3.61
N LEU A 919 1.70 45.44 2.89
CA LEU A 919 2.02 46.56 2.00
C LEU A 919 2.33 46.06 0.58
N SER A 920 1.91 46.79 -0.45
CA SER A 920 2.36 46.59 -1.83
C SER A 920 2.59 47.91 -2.55
N LEU A 921 3.63 47.95 -3.40
CA LEU A 921 3.88 49.04 -4.34
C LEU A 921 3.10 48.88 -5.66
N THR A 922 2.76 47.64 -6.02
CA THR A 922 2.13 47.28 -7.31
C THR A 922 0.67 46.85 -7.20
N GLY A 923 0.16 46.68 -5.97
CA GLY A 923 -1.19 46.17 -5.71
C GLY A 923 -1.37 44.66 -5.97
N ARG A 924 -0.33 43.96 -6.46
CA ARG A 924 -0.37 42.52 -6.76
C ARG A 924 0.27 41.68 -5.64
N LYS A 925 1.60 41.68 -5.50
CA LYS A 925 2.33 40.98 -4.43
C LYS A 925 2.36 41.85 -3.15
N PHE A 926 1.95 41.31 -2.01
CA PHE A 926 1.81 42.03 -0.74
C PHE A 926 2.74 41.47 0.35
N THR A 927 3.66 42.31 0.86
CA THR A 927 4.61 41.93 1.92
C THR A 927 4.05 42.29 3.30
N LYS A 928 4.11 41.35 4.25
CA LYS A 928 3.70 41.57 5.64
C LYS A 928 4.66 42.53 6.34
N LEU A 929 4.15 43.59 6.97
CA LEU A 929 4.99 44.52 7.73
C LEU A 929 5.41 43.91 9.08
N LYS A 930 6.71 44.01 9.41
CA LYS A 930 7.22 43.67 10.75
C LYS A 930 6.72 44.72 11.75
N MET A 931 6.05 44.26 12.81
CA MET A 931 5.41 45.13 13.81
C MET A 931 5.98 44.81 15.20
N SER A 932 6.29 45.84 16.01
CA SER A 932 6.84 45.67 17.36
C SER A 932 5.85 45.02 18.35
N SER A 933 4.56 45.02 18.02
CA SER A 933 3.60 44.01 18.49
C SER A 933 2.37 43.99 17.57
N GLY A 934 1.69 42.85 17.48
CA GLY A 934 0.38 42.75 16.82
C GLY A 934 -0.80 43.13 17.71
N LYS A 935 -0.63 43.19 19.05
CA LYS A 935 -1.73 43.39 20.03
C LYS A 935 -2.40 44.76 19.83
N ILE A 936 -3.69 44.76 19.45
CA ILE A 936 -4.44 45.98 19.12
C ILE A 936 -4.57 46.91 20.34
N ALA A 937 -4.79 46.35 21.52
CA ALA A 937 -4.91 47.08 22.78
C ALA A 937 -3.67 47.97 23.07
N LYS A 938 -2.45 47.46 22.82
CA LYS A 938 -1.18 48.18 23.06
C LYS A 938 -1.08 49.49 22.26
N PHE A 939 -1.80 49.60 21.13
CA PHE A 939 -1.79 50.77 20.26
C PHE A 939 -3.15 51.48 20.15
N ARG A 940 -4.13 51.12 20.99
CA ARG A 940 -5.52 51.62 20.94
C ARG A 940 -6.10 51.62 19.51
N GLY A 941 -5.80 50.57 18.73
CA GLY A 941 -6.24 50.44 17.32
C GLY A 941 -5.54 51.33 16.29
N ARG A 942 -4.49 52.08 16.65
CA ARG A 942 -3.74 52.96 15.73
C ARG A 942 -2.28 52.55 15.58
N PHE A 943 -1.97 51.87 14.48
CA PHE A 943 -0.60 51.53 14.09
C PHE A 943 0.02 52.69 13.30
N ARG A 944 1.31 52.99 13.52
CA ARG A 944 2.07 53.97 12.73
C ARG A 944 3.27 53.27 12.09
N PHE A 945 3.49 53.55 10.81
CA PHE A 945 4.61 53.03 10.03
C PHE A 945 5.42 54.20 9.49
N GLN A 946 6.73 54.25 9.77
CA GLN A 946 7.63 55.22 9.14
C GLN A 946 7.65 54.97 7.63
N CYS A 947 7.57 56.04 6.84
CA CYS A 947 7.59 55.95 5.38
C CYS A 947 8.67 56.88 4.83
N LYS A 948 9.75 56.29 4.30
CA LYS A 948 10.84 57.01 3.61
C LYS A 948 10.57 57.20 2.10
N LEU A 949 9.44 56.71 1.59
CA LEU A 949 9.12 56.76 0.16
C LEU A 949 8.44 58.09 -0.21
N GLU A 950 8.90 58.69 -1.30
CA GLU A 950 8.30 59.87 -1.93
C GLU A 950 7.55 59.48 -3.20
N ASN A 951 6.45 60.19 -3.51
CA ASN A 951 5.72 60.10 -4.78
C ASN A 951 5.34 58.67 -5.27
N LYS A 952 5.18 57.71 -4.34
CA LYS A 952 4.65 56.36 -4.64
C LYS A 952 3.26 56.16 -4.07
N VAL A 953 2.42 55.44 -4.81
CA VAL A 953 1.16 54.85 -4.32
C VAL A 953 1.50 53.64 -3.46
N LEU A 954 0.75 53.45 -2.36
CA LEU A 954 0.98 52.39 -1.39
C LEU A 954 -0.33 51.68 -1.08
N TRP A 955 -0.44 50.44 -1.54
CA TRP A 955 -1.58 49.58 -1.31
C TRP A 955 -1.42 48.90 0.06
N LEU A 956 -2.46 48.93 0.88
CA LEU A 956 -2.48 48.34 2.21
C LEU A 956 -3.58 47.29 2.28
N LYS A 957 -3.27 46.12 2.86
CA LYS A 957 -4.25 45.12 3.28
C LYS A 957 -4.14 44.92 4.78
N VAL A 958 -5.26 44.95 5.50
CA VAL A 958 -5.26 44.88 6.98
C VAL A 958 -6.26 43.83 7.46
N ARG A 959 -5.82 42.85 8.26
CA ARG A 959 -6.73 41.92 8.94
C ARG A 959 -6.52 41.91 10.45
N THR A 960 -7.51 41.45 11.18
CA THR A 960 -7.43 41.19 12.62
C THR A 960 -7.57 39.70 12.92
N TYR A 961 -7.14 39.27 14.11
CA TYR A 961 -7.28 37.89 14.56
C TYR A 961 -7.42 37.81 16.07
N LYS A 962 -8.02 36.73 16.56
CA LYS A 962 -7.96 36.30 17.97
C LYS A 962 -6.88 35.22 18.12
N MET A 963 -6.36 35.09 19.34
CA MET A 963 -5.61 33.92 19.78
C MET A 963 -6.60 33.04 20.55
N GLU A 964 -6.67 31.77 20.21
CA GLU A 964 -7.53 30.77 20.85
C GLU A 964 -6.69 29.52 21.16
N LYS A 965 -7.13 28.64 22.08
CA LYS A 965 -6.30 27.51 22.55
C LYS A 965 -5.75 26.64 21.41
N ASN A 966 -6.53 26.48 20.34
CA ASN A 966 -6.21 25.59 19.22
C ASN A 966 -5.78 26.37 17.95
N GLY A 967 -5.49 27.68 18.01
CA GLY A 967 -5.01 28.42 16.84
C GLY A 967 -5.30 29.92 16.81
N LYS A 968 -5.58 30.43 15.59
CA LYS A 968 -5.80 31.86 15.31
C LYS A 968 -7.00 32.07 14.39
N THR A 969 -8.13 32.47 14.94
CA THR A 969 -9.32 32.85 14.16
C THR A 969 -9.10 34.21 13.52
N TYR A 970 -9.07 34.27 12.18
CA TYR A 970 -8.82 35.49 11.41
C TYR A 970 -10.11 36.23 11.00
N SER A 971 -9.96 37.50 10.65
CA SER A 971 -10.89 38.23 9.78
C SER A 971 -10.40 38.25 8.34
N ASP A 972 -11.30 38.57 7.42
CA ASP A 972 -10.96 39.07 6.09
C ASP A 972 -10.06 40.32 6.15
N PHE A 973 -9.43 40.62 5.01
CA PHE A 973 -8.63 41.83 4.82
C PHE A 973 -9.51 43.05 4.47
N SER A 974 -9.41 44.12 5.25
CA SER A 974 -9.68 45.50 4.81
C SER A 974 -8.87 45.83 3.57
#